data_AF-A0A1D9MCK1-F1
#
_entry.id   AF-A0A1D9MCK1-F1
#
_cell.length_a   1.000
_cell.length_b   1.000
_cell.length_c   1.000
_cell.angle_alpha   90.00
_cell.angle_beta   90.00
_cell.angle_gamma   90.00
#
_symmetry.space_group_name_H-M   'P 1'
#
loop_
_entity.id
_entity.type
_entity.pdbx_description
1 polymer ?
#
loop_
_entity_poly.entity_id
_entity_poly.type
_entity_poly.pdbx_seq_one_letter_code
_entity_poly.pdbx_strand_id
1 'polypeptide(L)'
;MNGTADADTITGLGGNDRLTGYAGDDLLDGGTGNDTLDGGDGNDSLLGGDGTDSILGGTGNDTIEGGAGNDTIRAGAGDDVWFAGDSLSGTDLVYLEDGNDLAYVGWFTAGSPDTIDGGTGNDTISLQSIPDTTDFGITLNDDGTSTTILFGTVVNNFENVIGNGANNALTGNSAANSLSGLAGNDTLVGNAGNDTLDGGTGADSLSGGADNDTLIGGDGNDTLDGGTGNDWLTGDTGADSLLGGDGNDTLLGGADNDTLSGDAGNDTLSGGTGNDALYGGTGNDTLAGGAGADILSGGSGMDYADYTASGSGVSVNLAAGTGAGGDAAGDSLSGIDGIYGSAHDDTLIGFDGEVTSGTDAYTNVFYGGAGNDYMDGAGGSDSLYGDEGNDTILGGAGNDLVAGGTGNDSLDGGSGNDTVDGGDGDDTVLGGAGDDALTGGAGNDLLYGGAGADTITGGAGSDTIVIYAGESAGDVIIGAEDADSSDYDVLELHGDYTVVRDPNDWESGTILWADGSTTSFQNIEKIIPCFTPGTLIETRRGPVAVEDLAPGDRVLTRDNGYQPIRWIGQRALGPADLVLRPQLQPVRIARGALSANEPEADLIVSPQHRMLLSGSRAELFFGEPEVLAAALHMVGRPGITRLTCARVTYLHLLFDSHEIIRANGAWTESYQPGKATLGAMSDPQRKEILDIFPELAEIEAENGWAAARLSLKAHEVRLMLAA
;
A
#
# COMPACT_ATOMS: atom_id res chain seq x y z
N MET A 1 7.94 71.38 -25.74
CA MET A 1 7.82 70.81 -27.10
C MET A 1 6.70 69.78 -27.10
N ASN A 2 6.25 69.34 -28.28
CA ASN A 2 5.13 68.41 -28.43
C ASN A 2 5.55 67.29 -29.39
N GLY A 3 5.29 66.04 -29.02
CA GLY A 3 5.44 64.85 -29.86
C GLY A 3 4.27 64.70 -30.84
N THR A 4 3.97 63.45 -31.20
CA THR A 4 3.13 63.13 -32.36
C THR A 4 2.00 62.14 -32.05
N ALA A 5 2.18 60.89 -32.47
CA ALA A 5 1.33 59.70 -32.21
C ALA A 5 2.11 58.41 -32.60
N ASP A 6 3.44 58.52 -32.62
CA ASP A 6 4.48 57.57 -32.96
C ASP A 6 5.63 57.90 -31.98
N ALA A 7 6.29 56.89 -31.39
CA ALA A 7 7.35 57.07 -30.38
C ALA A 7 8.39 58.17 -30.73
N ASP A 8 8.45 59.20 -29.88
CA ASP A 8 9.22 60.44 -30.00
C ASP A 8 10.34 60.52 -28.93
N THR A 9 11.19 61.54 -29.03
CA THR A 9 12.20 61.83 -27.99
C THR A 9 12.41 63.34 -27.87
N ILE A 10 12.20 63.89 -26.67
CA ILE A 10 12.00 65.32 -26.47
C ILE A 10 12.81 65.82 -25.26
N THR A 11 13.80 66.69 -25.49
CA THR A 11 14.66 67.22 -24.42
C THR A 11 14.53 68.75 -24.28
N GLY A 12 14.24 69.26 -23.08
CA GLY A 12 14.15 70.69 -22.74
C GLY A 12 15.51 71.39 -22.61
N LEU A 13 16.50 70.69 -22.04
CA LEU A 13 17.89 71.10 -21.75
C LEU A 13 18.06 72.13 -20.62
N GLY A 14 17.32 73.24 -20.62
CA GLY A 14 17.55 74.27 -19.62
C GLY A 14 16.72 75.54 -19.77
N GLY A 15 15.79 75.75 -18.84
CA GLY A 15 14.82 76.83 -18.88
C GLY A 15 13.67 76.62 -17.89
N ASN A 16 12.46 76.81 -18.38
CA ASN A 16 11.23 76.37 -17.75
C ASN A 16 10.38 75.88 -18.91
N ASP A 17 10.61 74.65 -19.30
CA ASP A 17 10.08 74.02 -20.48
C ASP A 17 8.79 73.26 -20.16
N ARG A 18 7.95 73.06 -21.18
CA ARG A 18 6.82 72.14 -21.10
C ARG A 18 6.94 71.15 -22.23
N LEU A 19 7.08 69.88 -21.90
CA LEU A 19 7.11 68.75 -22.81
C LEU A 19 5.70 68.11 -22.87
N THR A 20 5.38 67.42 -23.95
CA THR A 20 4.14 66.65 -24.10
C THR A 20 4.36 65.58 -25.17
N GLY A 21 4.17 64.30 -24.88
CA GLY A 21 4.33 63.22 -25.85
C GLY A 21 3.14 63.12 -26.80
N TYR A 22 1.99 62.76 -26.19
CA TYR A 22 0.65 62.47 -26.72
C TYR A 22 0.31 60.99 -26.82
N ALA A 23 1.05 60.19 -27.58
CA ALA A 23 0.73 58.77 -27.79
C ALA A 23 1.87 58.01 -28.48
N GLY A 24 2.08 56.76 -28.05
CA GLY A 24 3.26 55.97 -28.37
C GLY A 24 4.35 56.15 -27.30
N ASP A 25 5.23 55.16 -27.20
CA ASP A 25 6.23 55.03 -26.13
C ASP A 25 7.30 56.16 -26.21
N ASP A 26 7.10 57.25 -25.47
CA ASP A 26 7.82 58.52 -25.61
C ASP A 26 8.90 58.75 -24.52
N LEU A 27 10.06 59.30 -24.91
CA LEU A 27 11.13 59.69 -23.97
C LEU A 27 11.19 61.22 -23.79
N LEU A 28 10.84 61.72 -22.60
CA LEU A 28 10.87 63.15 -22.23
C LEU A 28 11.93 63.42 -21.15
N ASP A 29 12.75 64.45 -21.37
CA ASP A 29 13.87 64.86 -20.51
C ASP A 29 13.81 66.39 -20.33
N GLY A 30 13.42 66.88 -19.16
CA GLY A 30 13.33 68.32 -18.87
C GLY A 30 14.71 68.97 -18.88
N GLY A 31 15.52 68.59 -17.89
CA GLY A 31 16.96 68.83 -17.82
C GLY A 31 17.35 69.76 -16.66
N THR A 32 17.07 71.07 -16.77
CA THR A 32 17.44 72.04 -15.72
C THR A 32 16.48 73.24 -15.64
N GLY A 33 15.84 73.42 -14.49
CA GLY A 33 14.83 74.44 -14.20
C GLY A 33 13.47 73.81 -13.86
N ASN A 34 12.42 74.63 -13.65
CA ASN A 34 11.10 74.09 -13.28
C ASN A 34 10.31 73.73 -14.55
N ASP A 35 10.22 72.44 -14.85
CA ASP A 35 9.68 71.92 -16.10
C ASP A 35 8.29 71.29 -15.91
N THR A 36 7.65 70.89 -17.01
CA THR A 36 6.34 70.22 -17.01
C THR A 36 6.31 69.14 -18.06
N LEU A 37 6.28 67.88 -17.65
CA LEU A 37 6.21 66.69 -18.50
C LEU A 37 4.77 66.14 -18.49
N ASP A 38 4.40 65.47 -19.58
CA ASP A 38 3.02 65.10 -19.90
C ASP A 38 3.14 64.00 -20.97
N GLY A 39 3.16 62.73 -20.55
CA GLY A 39 3.40 61.57 -21.43
C GLY A 39 2.27 61.41 -22.45
N GLY A 40 1.28 60.58 -22.12
CA GLY A 40 0.03 60.45 -22.88
C GLY A 40 -0.51 59.03 -22.92
N ASP A 41 -0.80 58.53 -24.12
CA ASP A 41 -1.24 57.15 -24.36
C ASP A 41 -0.02 56.29 -24.81
N GLY A 42 0.81 55.80 -23.89
CA GLY A 42 2.08 55.11 -24.21
C GLY A 42 2.75 54.44 -23.00
N ASN A 43 3.82 53.69 -23.21
CA ASN A 43 4.72 53.26 -22.13
C ASN A 43 5.93 54.21 -22.09
N ASP A 44 5.80 55.33 -21.39
CA ASP A 44 6.69 56.48 -21.51
C ASP A 44 7.86 56.43 -20.54
N SER A 45 8.86 57.27 -20.78
CA SER A 45 10.03 57.46 -19.93
C SER A 45 10.24 58.95 -19.64
N LEU A 46 10.01 59.36 -18.40
CA LEU A 46 9.87 60.76 -18.01
C LEU A 46 10.91 61.15 -16.95
N LEU A 47 11.83 62.04 -17.33
CA LEU A 47 12.91 62.54 -16.47
C LEU A 47 12.74 64.05 -16.26
N GLY A 48 12.53 64.50 -15.02
CA GLY A 48 12.44 65.94 -14.70
C GLY A 48 13.80 66.64 -14.82
N GLY A 49 14.66 66.50 -13.82
CA GLY A 49 16.04 67.00 -13.81
C GLY A 49 16.36 67.89 -12.60
N ASP A 50 17.23 68.90 -12.75
CA ASP A 50 17.51 69.89 -11.70
C ASP A 50 16.34 70.89 -11.57
N GLY A 51 15.30 70.60 -10.77
CA GLY A 51 14.01 71.27 -10.95
C GLY A 51 13.12 71.55 -9.73
N THR A 52 11.82 71.60 -10.01
CA THR A 52 10.66 71.64 -9.09
C THR A 52 9.49 71.43 -10.04
N ASP A 53 9.36 70.19 -10.47
CA ASP A 53 8.80 69.82 -11.76
C ASP A 53 7.41 69.22 -11.60
N SER A 54 6.63 69.26 -12.68
CA SER A 54 5.31 68.67 -12.72
C SER A 54 5.28 67.59 -13.80
N ILE A 55 5.32 66.33 -13.38
CA ILE A 55 5.32 65.19 -14.29
C ILE A 55 3.94 64.53 -14.26
N LEU A 56 3.40 64.29 -15.44
CA LEU A 56 2.26 63.41 -15.67
C LEU A 56 2.73 62.30 -16.62
N GLY A 57 2.52 61.04 -16.23
CA GLY A 57 2.59 59.88 -17.12
C GLY A 57 1.44 59.90 -18.12
N GLY A 58 0.46 59.03 -17.93
CA GLY A 58 -0.83 59.14 -18.59
C GLY A 58 -1.65 57.87 -18.52
N THR A 59 -1.52 57.02 -19.54
CA THR A 59 -2.11 55.67 -19.58
C THR A 59 -1.19 54.72 -20.37
N GLY A 60 -0.92 53.55 -19.80
CA GLY A 60 0.18 52.67 -20.18
C GLY A 60 1.17 52.55 -19.01
N ASN A 61 2.22 51.74 -19.17
CA ASN A 61 3.15 51.45 -18.07
C ASN A 61 4.41 52.33 -18.20
N ASP A 62 4.44 53.41 -17.42
CA ASP A 62 5.43 54.48 -17.48
C ASP A 62 6.64 54.24 -16.56
N THR A 63 7.74 54.92 -16.84
CA THR A 63 8.94 54.95 -15.98
C THR A 63 9.34 56.40 -15.68
N ILE A 64 9.33 56.78 -14.41
CA ILE A 64 9.42 58.18 -13.98
C ILE A 64 10.53 58.42 -12.96
N GLU A 65 11.37 59.43 -13.19
CA GLU A 65 12.35 59.96 -12.23
C GLU A 65 12.15 61.48 -12.09
N GLY A 66 11.98 61.97 -10.86
CA GLY A 66 11.83 63.41 -10.58
C GLY A 66 13.13 64.16 -10.88
N GLY A 67 14.19 63.81 -10.15
CA GLY A 67 15.53 64.33 -10.37
C GLY A 67 16.08 64.97 -9.11
N ALA A 68 16.20 66.29 -9.09
CA ALA A 68 16.82 67.08 -8.02
C ALA A 68 15.98 68.33 -7.72
N GLY A 69 14.78 68.14 -7.19
CA GLY A 69 13.79 69.21 -7.10
C GLY A 69 12.82 69.12 -5.94
N ASN A 70 11.64 69.66 -6.13
CA ASN A 70 10.56 69.65 -5.16
C ASN A 70 9.33 69.27 -5.98
N ASP A 71 9.34 68.02 -6.44
CA ASP A 71 8.66 67.61 -7.65
C ASP A 71 7.26 67.09 -7.34
N THR A 72 6.40 67.09 -8.35
CA THR A 72 5.01 66.63 -8.24
C THR A 72 4.72 65.70 -9.39
N ILE A 73 4.61 64.42 -9.06
CA ILE A 73 4.50 63.30 -10.00
C ILE A 73 3.10 62.70 -9.86
N ARG A 74 2.47 62.44 -11.00
CA ARG A 74 1.30 61.58 -11.14
C ARG A 74 1.61 60.60 -12.26
N ALA A 75 1.70 59.31 -12.00
CA ALA A 75 2.02 58.33 -13.03
C ALA A 75 0.79 58.14 -13.94
N GLY A 76 -0.19 57.32 -13.56
CA GLY A 76 -1.54 57.44 -14.12
C GLY A 76 -2.39 56.17 -14.10
N ALA A 77 -2.28 55.36 -15.15
CA ALA A 77 -3.14 54.21 -15.36
C ALA A 77 -2.45 53.11 -16.18
N GLY A 78 -1.81 52.20 -15.48
CA GLY A 78 -0.94 51.12 -15.94
C GLY A 78 -0.09 50.65 -14.75
N ASP A 79 0.72 49.61 -14.90
CA ASP A 79 1.63 49.19 -13.83
C ASP A 79 2.94 50.01 -13.95
N ASP A 80 3.02 51.10 -13.21
CA ASP A 80 4.01 52.18 -13.36
C ASP A 80 5.24 52.01 -12.45
N VAL A 81 6.39 52.56 -12.86
CA VAL A 81 7.65 52.48 -12.09
C VAL A 81 8.20 53.87 -11.77
N TRP A 82 8.36 54.17 -10.48
CA TRP A 82 8.97 55.40 -10.00
C TRP A 82 10.35 55.18 -9.39
N PHE A 83 11.27 56.10 -9.67
CA PHE A 83 12.60 56.17 -9.05
C PHE A 83 12.78 57.51 -8.33
N ALA A 84 13.22 57.45 -7.07
CA ALA A 84 13.61 58.62 -6.28
C ALA A 84 14.83 59.40 -6.82
N GLY A 85 15.62 58.77 -7.70
CA GLY A 85 16.81 59.35 -8.30
C GLY A 85 18.02 59.46 -7.36
N ASP A 86 19.16 59.84 -7.93
CA ASP A 86 20.47 59.91 -7.27
C ASP A 86 20.71 61.26 -6.52
N SER A 87 19.73 62.17 -6.53
CA SER A 87 19.94 63.60 -6.25
C SER A 87 19.45 64.03 -4.87
N LEU A 88 20.40 64.15 -3.94
CA LEU A 88 20.23 64.39 -2.50
C LEU A 88 19.59 65.73 -2.05
N SER A 89 18.69 66.35 -2.81
CA SER A 89 18.00 67.59 -2.40
C SER A 89 16.59 67.71 -2.98
N GLY A 90 15.59 67.33 -2.18
CA GLY A 90 14.19 67.58 -2.50
C GLY A 90 13.20 67.42 -1.36
N THR A 91 11.90 67.38 -1.69
CA THR A 91 10.81 66.73 -0.94
C THR A 91 9.65 66.57 -1.92
N ASP A 92 9.49 65.37 -2.46
CA ASP A 92 8.65 65.13 -3.62
C ASP A 92 7.26 64.64 -3.22
N LEU A 93 6.29 64.83 -4.12
CA LEU A 93 4.92 64.39 -3.95
C LEU A 93 4.53 63.50 -5.13
N VAL A 94 4.42 62.20 -4.85
CA VAL A 94 4.26 61.15 -5.85
C VAL A 94 2.92 60.46 -5.63
N TYR A 95 2.13 60.38 -6.71
CA TYR A 95 0.95 59.55 -6.82
C TYR A 95 1.15 58.60 -7.99
N LEU A 96 0.93 57.30 -7.83
CA LEU A 96 1.06 56.34 -8.92
C LEU A 96 -0.31 56.12 -9.63
N GLU A 97 -1.38 56.10 -8.84
CA GLU A 97 -2.81 56.21 -9.16
C GLU A 97 -3.59 54.90 -9.45
N ASP A 98 -3.70 54.41 -10.70
CA ASP A 98 -4.52 53.23 -11.07
C ASP A 98 -3.63 52.10 -11.67
N GLY A 99 -2.97 51.28 -10.84
CA GLY A 99 -1.90 50.38 -11.29
C GLY A 99 -1.58 49.15 -10.43
N ASN A 100 -0.34 48.64 -10.52
CA ASN A 100 0.27 47.66 -9.60
C ASN A 100 1.74 48.09 -9.46
N ASP A 101 1.94 49.20 -8.77
CA ASP A 101 3.03 50.11 -9.11
C ASP A 101 4.29 49.86 -8.27
N LEU A 102 5.45 50.28 -8.78
CA LEU A 102 6.75 49.98 -8.16
C LEU A 102 7.54 51.24 -7.82
N ALA A 103 7.65 51.54 -6.53
CA ALA A 103 8.36 52.71 -6.01
C ALA A 103 9.76 52.34 -5.49
N TYR A 104 10.82 52.66 -6.25
CA TYR A 104 12.21 52.52 -5.80
C TYR A 104 12.64 53.71 -4.92
N VAL A 105 12.70 53.47 -3.61
CA VAL A 105 13.01 54.48 -2.59
C VAL A 105 14.52 54.66 -2.44
N GLY A 106 15.00 55.90 -2.59
CA GLY A 106 16.42 56.25 -2.60
C GLY A 106 17.05 56.48 -1.21
N TRP A 107 18.37 56.69 -1.21
CA TRP A 107 19.13 57.03 0.00
C TRP A 107 19.25 58.55 0.20
N PHE A 108 18.34 59.13 1.00
CA PHE A 108 18.27 60.59 1.18
C PHE A 108 19.26 61.17 2.20
N THR A 109 19.47 62.49 2.12
CA THR A 109 20.08 63.24 3.24
C THR A 109 18.99 63.65 4.23
N ALA A 110 19.17 63.31 5.51
CA ALA A 110 18.20 63.60 6.57
C ALA A 110 17.74 65.08 6.60
N GLY A 111 16.46 65.30 6.30
CA GLY A 111 15.87 66.64 6.13
C GLY A 111 15.06 66.80 4.83
N SER A 112 15.20 65.85 3.90
CA SER A 112 14.43 65.74 2.65
C SER A 112 13.57 64.47 2.64
N PRO A 113 12.37 64.47 3.25
CA PRO A 113 11.40 63.39 3.15
C PRO A 113 10.39 63.62 2.01
N ASP A 114 10.06 62.56 1.29
CA ASP A 114 9.03 62.59 0.24
C ASP A 114 7.67 62.15 0.78
N THR A 115 6.64 62.23 -0.05
CA THR A 115 5.33 61.63 0.20
C THR A 115 4.90 60.86 -1.03
N ILE A 116 4.80 59.55 -0.87
CA ILE A 116 4.45 58.58 -1.91
C ILE A 116 3.10 57.97 -1.56
N ASP A 117 2.24 57.87 -2.56
CA ASP A 117 0.91 57.29 -2.51
C ASP A 117 0.84 56.35 -3.72
N GLY A 118 0.64 55.04 -3.52
CA GLY A 118 0.48 54.09 -4.63
C GLY A 118 -0.82 54.42 -5.36
N GLY A 119 -1.91 53.80 -4.93
CA GLY A 119 -3.24 54.39 -5.11
C GLY A 119 -4.35 53.36 -5.07
N THR A 120 -4.55 52.68 -6.20
CA THR A 120 -5.50 51.57 -6.31
C THR A 120 -4.90 50.44 -7.15
N GLY A 121 -4.62 49.32 -6.51
CA GLY A 121 -3.86 48.27 -7.13
C GLY A 121 -3.41 47.19 -6.15
N ASN A 122 -2.14 46.80 -6.31
CA ASN A 122 -1.37 45.98 -5.40
C ASN A 122 0.08 46.51 -5.43
N ASP A 123 0.33 47.58 -4.69
CA ASP A 123 1.47 48.46 -4.95
C ASP A 123 2.69 48.07 -4.11
N THR A 124 3.89 48.27 -4.67
CA THR A 124 5.16 47.74 -4.15
C THR A 124 6.19 48.83 -3.83
N ILE A 125 6.68 48.82 -2.59
CA ILE A 125 7.84 49.62 -2.17
C ILE A 125 9.11 48.78 -2.36
N SER A 126 10.09 49.26 -3.14
CA SER A 126 11.41 48.62 -3.23
C SER A 126 12.49 49.46 -2.57
N LEU A 127 13.21 48.82 -1.66
CA LEU A 127 14.29 49.39 -0.85
C LEU A 127 15.67 49.05 -1.42
N GLN A 128 15.75 48.36 -2.56
CA GLN A 128 16.98 47.91 -3.21
C GLN A 128 17.94 49.04 -3.63
N SER A 129 17.52 50.32 -3.55
CA SER A 129 18.38 51.50 -3.74
C SER A 129 19.01 52.02 -2.43
N ILE A 130 18.67 51.43 -1.28
CA ILE A 130 19.22 51.72 0.05
C ILE A 130 20.38 50.76 0.33
N PRO A 131 21.59 51.21 0.72
CA PRO A 131 22.74 50.33 0.88
C PRO A 131 22.57 49.22 1.93
N ASP A 132 23.06 48.03 1.56
CA ASP A 132 23.21 46.73 2.26
C ASP A 132 24.02 46.76 3.57
N THR A 133 23.95 47.86 4.31
CA THR A 133 24.59 48.07 5.62
C THR A 133 23.68 48.85 6.56
N THR A 134 22.38 48.91 6.26
CA THR A 134 21.39 49.72 6.99
C THR A 134 20.17 48.87 7.32
N ASP A 135 20.15 48.33 8.54
CA ASP A 135 18.99 47.68 9.12
C ASP A 135 17.75 48.60 8.98
N PHE A 136 16.61 48.05 8.57
CA PHE A 136 15.45 48.82 8.16
C PHE A 136 14.13 48.22 8.70
N GLY A 137 13.03 48.96 8.63
CA GLY A 137 11.70 48.36 8.80
C GLY A 137 10.53 49.21 8.28
N ILE A 138 9.49 48.51 7.79
CA ILE A 138 8.19 49.05 7.38
C ILE A 138 7.10 48.30 8.15
N THR A 139 6.03 49.02 8.46
CA THR A 139 4.73 48.44 8.82
C THR A 139 3.69 49.12 7.95
N LEU A 140 2.88 48.37 7.21
CA LEU A 140 1.78 48.91 6.41
C LEU A 140 0.53 49.13 7.31
N ASN A 141 -0.48 49.88 6.84
CA ASN A 141 -1.67 50.19 7.65
C ASN A 141 -2.99 49.93 6.90
N ASP A 142 -3.88 49.14 7.49
CA ASP A 142 -5.18 48.74 6.94
C ASP A 142 -6.13 49.89 6.54
N ASP A 143 -5.97 51.08 7.14
CA ASP A 143 -6.88 52.22 6.97
C ASP A 143 -6.37 53.27 5.98
N GLY A 144 -5.34 52.95 5.20
CA GLY A 144 -4.70 53.87 4.24
C GLY A 144 -3.96 55.03 4.91
N THR A 145 -3.59 54.90 6.20
CA THR A 145 -2.82 55.95 6.88
C THR A 145 -1.33 55.87 6.60
N SER A 146 -0.71 57.05 6.66
CA SER A 146 0.69 57.32 6.40
C SER A 146 1.66 56.56 7.32
N THR A 147 2.38 55.58 6.79
CA THR A 147 3.59 55.06 7.43
C THR A 147 4.77 56.00 7.15
N THR A 148 5.62 56.20 8.16
CA THR A 148 6.83 57.02 8.06
C THR A 148 8.05 56.11 8.03
N ILE A 149 8.79 56.12 6.93
CA ILE A 149 9.93 55.25 6.64
C ILE A 149 11.27 55.99 6.80
N LEU A 150 12.34 55.52 6.15
CA LEU A 150 13.70 56.05 6.29
C LEU A 150 13.74 57.56 6.00
N PHE A 151 14.57 58.27 6.76
CA PHE A 151 14.75 59.73 6.73
C PHE A 151 13.49 60.60 6.94
N GLY A 152 12.32 59.98 7.15
CA GLY A 152 11.04 60.64 7.38
C GLY A 152 10.11 60.64 6.16
N THR A 153 10.47 59.98 5.06
CA THR A 153 9.59 59.81 3.89
C THR A 153 8.29 59.11 4.31
N VAL A 154 7.18 59.51 3.69
CA VAL A 154 5.83 59.01 3.99
C VAL A 154 5.34 58.13 2.85
N VAL A 155 4.77 56.97 3.18
CA VAL A 155 4.14 56.03 2.24
C VAL A 155 2.68 55.77 2.65
N ASN A 156 1.80 55.63 1.66
CA ASN A 156 0.36 55.40 1.82
C ASN A 156 -0.10 54.48 0.67
N ASN A 157 -1.12 53.63 0.89
CA ASN A 157 -1.69 52.75 -0.13
C ASN A 157 -0.60 51.92 -0.84
N PHE A 158 0.01 51.02 -0.08
CA PHE A 158 1.00 50.04 -0.51
C PHE A 158 0.74 48.74 0.24
N GLU A 159 0.95 47.63 -0.45
CA GLU A 159 0.68 46.26 0.01
C GLU A 159 1.97 45.41 0.06
N ASN A 160 2.92 45.68 -0.84
CA ASN A 160 4.13 44.85 -0.99
C ASN A 160 5.40 45.62 -0.60
N VAL A 161 6.40 44.89 -0.10
CA VAL A 161 7.70 45.47 0.29
C VAL A 161 8.85 44.54 -0.09
N ILE A 162 9.79 45.07 -0.88
CA ILE A 162 11.07 44.43 -1.21
C ILE A 162 12.18 45.13 -0.42
N GLY A 163 12.94 44.35 0.33
CA GLY A 163 14.04 44.77 1.21
C GLY A 163 15.32 45.21 0.50
N ASN A 164 16.43 45.09 1.22
CA ASN A 164 17.80 45.29 0.74
C ASN A 164 18.73 44.28 1.43
N GLY A 165 20.04 44.26 1.10
CA GLY A 165 20.99 43.28 1.66
C GLY A 165 21.40 43.51 3.12
N ALA A 166 20.47 43.89 4.00
CA ALA A 166 20.69 44.10 5.43
C ALA A 166 19.46 43.66 6.24
N ASN A 167 19.58 43.57 7.56
CA ASN A 167 18.51 43.11 8.45
C ASN A 167 17.21 43.96 8.34
N ASN A 168 16.17 43.41 7.72
CA ASN A 168 14.89 44.06 7.44
C ASN A 168 13.79 43.60 8.40
N ALA A 169 12.98 44.53 8.90
CA ALA A 169 11.79 44.27 9.72
C ALA A 169 10.54 44.73 8.96
N LEU A 170 9.97 43.84 8.14
CA LEU A 170 8.85 44.10 7.26
C LEU A 170 7.55 43.61 7.91
N THR A 171 6.47 44.39 7.79
CA THR A 171 5.16 44.02 8.33
C THR A 171 4.07 44.51 7.38
N GLY A 172 3.19 43.59 7.01
CA GLY A 172 2.06 43.79 6.12
C GLY A 172 0.91 44.59 6.74
N ASN A 173 -0.26 44.48 6.09
CA ASN A 173 -1.56 45.02 6.46
C ASN A 173 -2.61 43.90 6.39
N SER A 174 -3.91 44.23 6.45
CA SER A 174 -5.00 43.23 6.35
C SER A 174 -5.42 42.90 4.89
N ALA A 175 -4.47 42.74 3.98
CA ALA A 175 -4.69 42.31 2.59
C ALA A 175 -3.54 41.41 2.15
N ALA A 176 -3.74 40.63 1.08
CA ALA A 176 -2.70 39.77 0.51
C ALA A 176 -1.45 40.58 0.12
N ASN A 177 -0.34 40.36 0.81
CA ASN A 177 0.92 41.11 0.70
C ASN A 177 2.07 40.22 0.22
N SER A 178 3.02 40.79 -0.52
CA SER A 178 4.29 40.17 -0.87
C SER A 178 5.43 40.90 -0.17
N LEU A 179 6.14 40.19 0.71
CA LEU A 179 7.24 40.69 1.52
C LEU A 179 8.51 39.89 1.20
N SER A 180 9.60 40.55 0.82
CA SER A 180 10.88 39.89 0.51
C SER A 180 12.04 40.58 1.24
N GLY A 181 12.79 39.83 2.05
CA GLY A 181 13.97 40.29 2.78
C GLY A 181 15.20 40.44 1.89
N LEU A 182 15.41 39.45 1.02
CA LEU A 182 16.52 39.23 0.08
C LEU A 182 17.79 38.65 0.73
N ALA A 183 18.39 39.35 1.68
CA ALA A 183 19.62 38.90 2.32
C ALA A 183 19.92 39.69 3.61
N GLY A 184 19.94 39.00 4.76
CA GLY A 184 20.07 39.66 6.05
C GLY A 184 19.94 38.70 7.22
N ASN A 185 19.34 39.19 8.31
CA ASN A 185 18.70 38.35 9.30
C ASN A 185 17.38 39.07 9.57
N ASP A 186 16.36 38.64 8.83
CA ASP A 186 15.19 39.45 8.54
C ASP A 186 14.00 39.03 9.40
N THR A 187 12.95 39.83 9.40
CA THR A 187 11.73 39.61 10.18
C THR A 187 10.56 40.10 9.36
N LEU A 188 9.78 39.16 8.81
CA LEU A 188 8.65 39.40 7.93
C LEU A 188 7.37 38.96 8.66
N VAL A 189 6.32 39.79 8.62
CA VAL A 189 5.03 39.49 9.26
C VAL A 189 3.90 39.88 8.30
N GLY A 190 3.08 38.93 7.84
CA GLY A 190 1.96 39.17 6.94
C GLY A 190 0.80 39.91 7.61
N ASN A 191 0.29 39.31 8.69
CA ASN A 191 -0.85 39.64 9.56
C ASN A 191 -2.18 38.97 9.19
N ALA A 192 -2.76 39.29 8.02
CA ALA A 192 -4.09 38.80 7.65
C ALA A 192 -4.41 39.00 6.16
N GLY A 193 -4.65 37.90 5.45
CA GLY A 193 -4.73 37.87 4.00
C GLY A 193 -4.00 36.63 3.50
N ASN A 194 -3.93 36.45 2.18
CA ASN A 194 -3.15 35.36 1.59
C ASN A 194 -1.77 35.91 1.23
N ASP A 195 -0.84 35.89 2.18
CA ASP A 195 0.45 36.56 2.08
C ASP A 195 1.54 35.66 1.50
N THR A 196 2.61 36.29 0.98
CA THR A 196 3.79 35.60 0.43
C THR A 196 5.06 36.24 0.98
N LEU A 197 5.73 35.52 1.86
CA LEU A 197 6.91 35.95 2.60
C LEU A 197 8.14 35.16 2.13
N ASP A 198 9.22 35.88 1.80
CA ASP A 198 10.48 35.36 1.26
C ASP A 198 11.65 35.96 2.04
N GLY A 199 12.31 35.18 2.90
CA GLY A 199 13.48 35.62 3.66
C GLY A 199 14.68 35.87 2.74
N GLY A 200 15.15 34.80 2.10
CA GLY A 200 16.13 34.83 1.03
C GLY A 200 17.45 34.18 1.43
N THR A 201 18.33 34.90 2.12
CA THR A 201 19.61 34.34 2.62
C THR A 201 19.98 34.94 3.97
N GLY A 202 20.02 34.14 5.04
CA GLY A 202 20.24 34.70 6.37
C GLY A 202 20.11 33.76 7.56
N ALA A 203 19.24 34.15 8.47
CA ALA A 203 18.66 33.34 9.56
C ALA A 203 17.45 34.17 10.02
N ASP A 204 16.31 33.90 9.40
CA ASP A 204 15.20 34.84 9.23
C ASP A 204 13.97 34.41 10.04
N SER A 205 13.06 35.35 10.32
CA SER A 205 11.86 35.11 11.12
C SER A 205 10.61 35.53 10.34
N LEU A 206 9.89 34.56 9.79
CA LEU A 206 8.69 34.76 9.00
C LEU A 206 7.46 34.38 9.83
N SER A 207 6.41 35.20 9.77
CA SER A 207 5.09 34.87 10.31
C SER A 207 4.01 35.28 9.32
N GLY A 208 3.15 34.34 8.93
CA GLY A 208 2.01 34.62 8.06
C GLY A 208 0.95 35.41 8.83
N GLY A 209 -0.02 34.71 9.40
CA GLY A 209 -0.84 35.18 10.50
C GLY A 209 -2.26 34.63 10.48
N ALA A 210 -3.00 34.84 9.38
CA ALA A 210 -4.41 34.46 9.26
C ALA A 210 -4.92 34.53 7.82
N ASP A 211 -5.77 33.57 7.43
CA ASP A 211 -6.01 33.17 6.04
C ASP A 211 -4.77 32.42 5.48
N ASN A 212 -4.74 32.01 4.21
CA ASN A 212 -3.77 30.98 3.75
C ASN A 212 -2.48 31.57 3.17
N ASP A 213 -1.36 31.32 3.82
CA ASP A 213 -0.08 31.98 3.55
C ASP A 213 0.96 31.11 2.83
N THR A 214 2.04 31.74 2.33
CA THR A 214 3.21 31.06 1.76
C THR A 214 4.49 31.69 2.30
N LEU A 215 5.28 30.91 3.03
CA LEU A 215 6.51 31.33 3.72
C LEU A 215 7.71 30.54 3.17
N ILE A 216 8.77 31.25 2.78
CA ILE A 216 10.03 30.70 2.25
C ILE A 216 11.19 31.26 3.08
N GLY A 217 11.98 30.38 3.70
CA GLY A 217 13.23 30.70 4.40
C GLY A 217 14.35 31.02 3.40
N GLY A 218 15.10 30.00 2.98
CA GLY A 218 16.05 30.07 1.87
C GLY A 218 17.42 29.46 2.19
N ASP A 219 18.49 30.26 2.07
CA ASP A 219 19.85 29.89 2.53
C ASP A 219 20.03 30.37 3.99
N GLY A 220 19.72 29.54 5.01
CA GLY A 220 19.62 30.09 6.37
C GLY A 220 19.63 29.16 7.59
N ASN A 221 18.87 29.59 8.59
CA ASN A 221 18.65 28.97 9.90
C ASN A 221 17.36 29.58 10.47
N ASP A 222 16.26 29.28 9.81
CA ASP A 222 15.09 30.15 9.75
C ASP A 222 13.99 29.71 10.71
N THR A 223 13.02 30.59 10.95
CA THR A 223 11.88 30.34 11.82
C THR A 223 10.61 30.84 11.15
N LEU A 224 9.75 29.91 10.73
CA LEU A 224 8.52 30.14 9.98
C LEU A 224 7.32 29.76 10.86
N ASP A 225 6.30 30.64 10.91
CA ASP A 225 5.09 30.51 11.75
C ASP A 225 3.87 30.87 10.88
N GLY A 226 3.14 29.87 10.36
CA GLY A 226 2.01 30.05 9.45
C GLY A 226 0.87 30.83 10.13
N GLY A 227 0.29 30.23 11.17
CA GLY A 227 -0.62 30.89 12.09
C GLY A 227 -2.01 30.26 12.12
N THR A 228 -2.92 30.71 11.25
CA THR A 228 -4.28 30.14 11.13
C THR A 228 -4.76 30.16 9.67
N GLY A 229 -4.57 29.07 8.93
CA GLY A 229 -4.78 29.04 7.48
C GLY A 229 -4.83 27.63 6.89
N ASN A 230 -4.24 27.49 5.70
CA ASN A 230 -3.81 26.21 5.13
C ASN A 230 -2.53 26.55 4.38
N ASP A 231 -1.44 26.54 5.11
CA ASP A 231 -0.26 27.35 4.82
C ASP A 231 0.84 26.51 4.16
N TRP A 232 1.67 27.16 3.35
CA TRP A 232 2.81 26.52 2.69
C TRP A 232 4.12 27.07 3.26
N LEU A 233 4.86 26.24 3.99
CA LEU A 233 6.15 26.60 4.60
C LEU A 233 7.29 25.84 3.94
N THR A 234 8.41 26.50 3.66
CA THR A 234 9.61 25.87 3.09
C THR A 234 10.88 26.49 3.70
N GLY A 235 11.75 25.67 4.32
CA GLY A 235 13.05 26.10 4.87
C GLY A 235 14.14 26.25 3.79
N ASP A 236 14.17 25.30 2.85
CA ASP A 236 15.14 25.13 1.75
C ASP A 236 16.53 24.60 2.19
N THR A 237 17.41 25.39 2.80
CA THR A 237 18.72 24.91 3.29
C THR A 237 19.14 25.53 4.62
N GLY A 238 19.22 24.72 5.67
CA GLY A 238 19.44 25.23 7.01
C GLY A 238 19.26 24.20 8.12
N ALA A 239 18.95 24.70 9.30
CA ALA A 239 18.48 23.86 10.39
C ALA A 239 17.35 24.66 11.02
N ASP A 240 16.17 24.45 10.45
CA ASP A 240 15.08 25.41 10.43
C ASP A 240 13.96 24.98 11.36
N SER A 241 13.09 25.93 11.70
CA SER A 241 11.98 25.75 12.64
C SER A 241 10.68 26.18 11.99
N LEU A 242 9.93 25.21 11.46
CA LEU A 242 8.64 25.43 10.79
C LEU A 242 7.48 25.08 11.73
N LEU A 243 6.51 25.98 11.85
CA LEU A 243 5.27 25.82 12.60
C LEU A 243 4.09 26.15 11.68
N GLY A 244 3.18 25.20 11.46
CA GLY A 244 1.93 25.39 10.72
C GLY A 244 0.96 26.26 11.52
N GLY A 245 0.07 25.64 12.29
CA GLY A 245 -0.81 26.32 13.23
C GLY A 245 -2.22 25.72 13.30
N ASP A 246 -3.25 26.57 13.30
CA ASP A 246 -4.65 26.13 13.17
C ASP A 246 -5.00 25.99 11.66
N GLY A 247 -4.76 24.82 11.04
CA GLY A 247 -4.97 24.66 9.60
C GLY A 247 -4.79 23.24 9.05
N ASN A 248 -4.80 23.07 7.72
CA ASN A 248 -4.20 21.88 7.10
C ASN A 248 -3.02 22.35 6.23
N ASP A 249 -1.82 22.17 6.73
CA ASP A 249 -0.63 22.87 6.26
C ASP A 249 0.32 21.94 5.50
N THR A 250 1.27 22.53 4.76
CA THR A 250 2.33 21.81 4.05
C THR A 250 3.69 22.38 4.44
N LEU A 251 4.46 21.60 5.20
CA LEU A 251 5.76 21.99 5.74
C LEU A 251 6.85 21.17 5.07
N LEU A 252 7.80 21.87 4.44
CA LEU A 252 9.00 21.28 3.84
C LEU A 252 10.23 21.85 4.56
N GLY A 253 11.03 21.00 5.22
CA GLY A 253 12.33 21.41 5.77
C GLY A 253 13.30 21.72 4.64
N GLY A 254 14.05 20.71 4.20
CA GLY A 254 14.88 20.75 3.01
C GLY A 254 16.16 19.96 3.16
N ALA A 255 17.20 20.62 3.68
CA ALA A 255 18.53 20.03 3.84
C ALA A 255 19.34 20.62 5.00
N ASP A 256 20.11 19.76 5.66
CA ASP A 256 20.63 19.88 7.04
C ASP A 256 19.54 19.49 8.07
N ASN A 257 19.36 20.12 9.24
CA ASN A 257 18.74 19.45 10.42
C ASN A 257 17.47 20.16 10.94
N ASP A 258 16.28 19.75 10.50
CA ASP A 258 15.07 20.57 10.65
C ASP A 258 14.12 20.15 11.78
N THR A 259 13.23 21.07 12.16
CA THR A 259 12.14 20.85 13.13
C THR A 259 10.83 21.41 12.57
N LEU A 260 9.86 20.52 12.33
CA LEU A 260 8.55 20.81 11.75
C LEU A 260 7.45 20.48 12.76
N SER A 261 6.46 21.35 12.93
CA SER A 261 5.26 21.13 13.74
C SER A 261 4.01 21.56 12.95
N GLY A 262 3.10 20.65 12.62
CA GLY A 262 1.82 21.01 11.97
C GLY A 262 0.85 21.73 12.94
N ASP A 263 0.87 21.28 14.20
CA ASP A 263 0.06 21.70 15.34
C ASP A 263 -1.42 21.25 15.28
N ALA A 264 -2.26 21.71 14.35
CA ALA A 264 -3.72 21.54 14.47
C ALA A 264 -4.57 21.43 13.18
N GLY A 265 -4.26 20.47 12.30
CA GLY A 265 -5.29 19.84 11.48
C GLY A 265 -4.89 18.54 10.79
N ASN A 266 -4.85 18.50 9.46
CA ASN A 266 -4.41 17.30 8.73
C ASN A 266 -3.23 17.69 7.84
N ASP A 267 -2.05 17.61 8.41
CA ASP A 267 -0.86 18.31 7.92
C ASP A 267 0.06 17.38 7.11
N THR A 268 0.81 17.95 6.18
CA THR A 268 1.79 17.22 5.35
C THR A 268 3.20 17.75 5.64
N LEU A 269 4.00 16.93 6.32
CA LEU A 269 5.36 17.28 6.77
C LEU A 269 6.40 16.46 6.02
N SER A 270 7.43 17.12 5.50
CA SER A 270 8.59 16.49 4.84
C SER A 270 9.88 17.08 5.40
N GLY A 271 10.73 16.25 6.02
CA GLY A 271 12.04 16.67 6.54
C GLY A 271 13.01 16.96 5.40
N GLY A 272 13.39 15.92 4.66
CA GLY A 272 14.13 16.03 3.40
C GLY A 272 15.45 15.26 3.44
N THR A 273 16.55 15.93 3.73
CA THR A 273 17.87 15.29 3.90
C THR A 273 18.60 15.81 5.13
N GLY A 274 18.53 15.05 6.23
CA GLY A 274 18.88 15.59 7.53
C GLY A 274 18.98 14.58 8.67
N ASN A 275 18.45 14.99 9.81
CA ASN A 275 18.32 14.21 11.04
C ASN A 275 17.20 14.88 11.85
N ASP A 276 15.98 14.73 11.35
CA ASP A 276 14.93 15.76 11.45
C ASP A 276 13.88 15.42 12.53
N ALA A 277 13.09 16.42 12.94
CA ALA A 277 12.07 16.26 13.96
C ALA A 277 10.71 16.76 13.46
N LEU A 278 9.85 15.81 13.06
CA LEU A 278 8.51 16.05 12.55
C LEU A 278 7.47 15.74 13.64
N TYR A 279 6.68 16.76 13.97
CA TYR A 279 5.53 16.67 14.86
C TYR A 279 4.27 16.98 14.05
N GLY A 280 3.31 16.07 13.96
CA GLY A 280 2.02 16.34 13.34
C GLY A 280 1.23 17.33 14.22
N GLY A 281 0.43 16.80 15.13
CA GLY A 281 -0.18 17.57 16.20
C GLY A 281 -1.53 16.98 16.61
N THR A 282 -2.61 17.56 16.09
CA THR A 282 -3.96 17.05 16.31
C THR A 282 -4.82 17.02 15.03
N GLY A 283 -4.96 15.81 14.48
CA GLY A 283 -5.88 15.45 13.41
C GLY A 283 -5.33 14.24 12.66
N ASN A 284 -5.24 14.26 11.33
CA ASN A 284 -4.73 13.09 10.60
C ASN A 284 -3.57 13.50 9.68
N ASP A 285 -2.35 13.32 10.18
CA ASP A 285 -1.15 13.90 9.58
C ASP A 285 -0.38 12.88 8.71
N THR A 286 0.46 13.38 7.80
CA THR A 286 1.35 12.55 6.96
C THR A 286 2.78 13.08 7.06
N LEU A 287 3.68 12.25 7.61
CA LEU A 287 5.05 12.60 7.97
C LEU A 287 6.04 11.76 7.14
N ALA A 288 6.86 12.43 6.33
CA ALA A 288 7.99 11.82 5.62
C ALA A 288 9.32 12.39 6.17
N GLY A 289 10.08 11.60 6.93
CA GLY A 289 11.42 12.02 7.41
C GLY A 289 12.36 12.27 6.23
N GLY A 290 12.59 11.23 5.44
CA GLY A 290 13.42 11.27 4.24
C GLY A 290 14.80 10.66 4.49
N ALA A 291 15.85 11.31 3.99
CA ALA A 291 17.20 10.75 4.03
C ALA A 291 17.94 11.10 5.33
N GLY A 292 17.54 10.49 6.45
CA GLY A 292 18.07 10.82 7.78
C GLY A 292 18.17 9.67 8.78
N ALA A 293 17.80 9.98 10.02
CA ALA A 293 17.54 9.04 11.11
C ALA A 293 16.69 9.82 12.14
N ASP A 294 15.39 9.84 11.87
CA ASP A 294 14.56 11.00 12.19
C ASP A 294 13.61 10.74 13.36
N ILE A 295 12.90 11.77 13.81
CA ILE A 295 11.88 11.67 14.85
C ILE A 295 10.54 11.97 14.19
N LEU A 296 9.70 10.94 14.02
CA LEU A 296 8.36 11.05 13.46
C LEU A 296 7.34 10.87 14.60
N SER A 297 6.59 11.93 14.86
CA SER A 297 5.58 11.95 15.91
C SER A 297 4.28 12.56 15.38
N GLY A 298 3.32 11.74 14.95
CA GLY A 298 2.01 12.23 14.48
C GLY A 298 1.30 13.01 15.59
N GLY A 299 0.63 12.31 16.51
CA GLY A 299 0.23 12.90 17.78
C GLY A 299 -1.08 12.35 18.32
N SER A 300 -2.20 12.77 17.71
CA SER A 300 -3.53 12.26 18.06
C SER A 300 -4.52 12.41 16.90
N GLY A 301 -4.89 11.27 16.31
CA GLY A 301 -6.01 11.09 15.40
C GLY A 301 -5.84 9.81 14.58
N MET A 302 -5.28 9.90 13.36
CA MET A 302 -4.88 8.74 12.55
C MET A 302 -3.70 9.14 11.65
N ASP A 303 -2.49 8.93 12.13
CA ASP A 303 -1.29 9.57 11.58
C ASP A 303 -0.40 8.59 10.80
N TYR A 304 0.17 9.03 9.68
CA TYR A 304 0.89 8.18 8.72
C TYR A 304 2.37 8.52 8.63
N ALA A 305 3.23 7.50 8.67
CA ALA A 305 4.61 7.61 8.19
C ALA A 305 4.64 7.25 6.69
N ASP A 306 5.21 8.12 5.85
CA ASP A 306 5.31 7.93 4.40
C ASP A 306 6.77 7.63 3.99
N TYR A 307 6.98 6.42 3.47
CA TYR A 307 8.26 5.97 2.90
C TYR A 307 8.18 5.68 1.39
N THR A 308 7.12 6.11 0.70
CA THR A 308 6.88 5.85 -0.74
C THR A 308 7.98 6.42 -1.65
N ALA A 309 8.68 7.45 -1.19
CA ALA A 309 9.82 8.04 -1.89
C ALA A 309 11.12 7.21 -1.80
N SER A 310 11.19 6.22 -0.92
CA SER A 310 12.46 5.56 -0.57
C SER A 310 13.04 4.70 -1.69
N GLY A 311 14.35 4.82 -1.90
CA GLY A 311 15.09 4.08 -2.91
C GLY A 311 15.55 2.67 -2.49
N SER A 312 15.05 2.12 -1.37
CA SER A 312 15.29 0.74 -0.90
C SER A 312 14.27 0.36 0.17
N GLY A 313 13.99 -0.94 0.34
CA GLY A 313 12.99 -1.42 1.30
C GLY A 313 13.27 -1.00 2.75
N VAL A 314 12.19 -0.67 3.47
CA VAL A 314 12.15 -0.22 4.86
C VAL A 314 11.62 -1.31 5.80
N SER A 315 12.07 -1.27 7.04
CA SER A 315 11.60 -2.13 8.13
C SER A 315 11.18 -1.25 9.30
N VAL A 316 9.87 -1.17 9.53
CA VAL A 316 9.26 -0.26 10.50
C VAL A 316 8.52 -1.07 11.56
N ASN A 317 8.72 -0.74 12.83
CA ASN A 317 8.09 -1.43 13.94
C ASN A 317 7.51 -0.43 14.95
N LEU A 318 6.18 -0.30 14.96
CA LEU A 318 5.44 0.65 15.80
C LEU A 318 5.44 0.24 17.27
N ALA A 319 5.37 -1.07 17.59
CA ALA A 319 5.52 -1.56 18.97
C ALA A 319 6.87 -1.19 19.62
N ALA A 320 7.94 -1.08 18.83
CA ALA A 320 9.27 -0.66 19.27
C ALA A 320 9.51 0.85 19.10
N GLY A 321 8.74 1.52 18.23
CA GLY A 321 8.95 2.90 17.82
C GLY A 321 10.21 3.10 16.99
N THR A 322 10.53 2.18 16.06
CA THR A 322 11.81 2.19 15.32
C THR A 322 11.70 1.89 13.83
N GLY A 323 12.44 2.64 13.01
CA GLY A 323 12.73 2.32 11.61
C GLY A 323 14.12 1.70 11.40
N ALA A 324 14.30 0.97 10.30
CA ALA A 324 15.59 0.59 9.74
C ALA A 324 15.50 0.25 8.25
N GLY A 325 16.55 0.53 7.46
CA GLY A 325 16.51 0.31 6.00
C GLY A 325 15.91 1.51 5.26
N GLY A 326 16.00 1.49 3.93
CA GLY A 326 15.56 2.60 3.07
C GLY A 326 15.91 3.99 3.58
N ASP A 327 14.88 4.81 3.66
CA ASP A 327 14.86 6.17 4.19
C ASP A 327 14.60 6.14 5.72
N ALA A 328 13.89 5.11 6.22
CA ALA A 328 13.65 4.81 7.64
C ALA A 328 14.91 4.48 8.48
N ALA A 329 16.11 4.88 8.05
CA ALA A 329 17.39 4.25 8.37
C ALA A 329 17.99 4.56 9.75
N GLY A 330 17.19 5.02 10.69
CA GLY A 330 17.51 5.07 12.13
C GLY A 330 16.39 5.64 12.98
N ASP A 331 15.17 5.66 12.45
CA ASP A 331 14.09 6.54 12.88
C ASP A 331 13.49 6.12 14.22
N SER A 332 12.91 7.11 14.90
CA SER A 332 12.17 7.00 16.14
C SER A 332 10.72 7.42 15.90
N LEU A 333 9.80 6.45 15.87
CA LEU A 333 8.38 6.67 15.60
C LEU A 333 7.55 6.64 16.89
N SER A 334 6.54 7.51 17.03
CA SER A 334 5.57 7.46 18.13
C SER A 334 4.26 8.18 17.79
N GLY A 335 3.10 7.59 18.11
CA GLY A 335 1.82 8.20 17.70
C GLY A 335 1.71 8.24 16.18
N ILE A 336 1.94 7.08 15.56
CA ILE A 336 1.79 6.79 14.15
C ILE A 336 0.94 5.52 14.11
N ASP A 337 -0.15 5.56 13.34
CA ASP A 337 -1.13 4.49 13.22
C ASP A 337 -1.07 3.84 11.83
N GLY A 338 -0.68 4.62 10.81
CA GLY A 338 -0.55 4.16 9.44
C GLY A 338 0.88 4.21 8.90
N ILE A 339 1.16 3.39 7.89
CA ILE A 339 2.43 3.38 7.15
C ILE A 339 2.15 3.21 5.66
N TYR A 340 2.74 4.07 4.84
CA TYR A 340 2.92 3.80 3.42
C TYR A 340 4.34 3.28 3.20
N GLY A 341 4.45 2.05 2.69
CA GLY A 341 5.70 1.41 2.33
C GLY A 341 6.36 2.00 1.10
N SER A 342 7.47 1.39 0.71
CA SER A 342 8.29 1.78 -0.44
C SER A 342 7.87 1.06 -1.73
N ALA A 343 8.67 1.16 -2.79
CA ALA A 343 8.50 0.35 -4.01
C ALA A 343 9.42 -0.89 -4.03
N HIS A 344 9.72 -1.45 -2.85
CA HIS A 344 10.66 -2.55 -2.61
C HIS A 344 10.23 -3.44 -1.42
N ASP A 345 10.72 -4.69 -1.39
CA ASP A 345 10.53 -5.68 -0.30
C ASP A 345 10.64 -5.06 1.12
N ASP A 346 9.49 -4.83 1.78
CA ASP A 346 9.34 -4.11 3.05
C ASP A 346 9.05 -5.04 4.27
N THR A 347 9.04 -4.48 5.48
CA THR A 347 8.70 -5.20 6.72
C THR A 347 8.03 -4.28 7.74
N LEU A 348 6.70 -4.28 7.79
CA LEU A 348 5.87 -3.37 8.59
C LEU A 348 5.23 -4.12 9.78
N ILE A 349 5.37 -3.60 11.01
CA ILE A 349 4.90 -4.29 12.22
C ILE A 349 4.18 -3.30 13.15
N GLY A 350 2.95 -3.64 13.54
CA GLY A 350 2.05 -2.84 14.38
C GLY A 350 2.36 -2.84 15.87
N PHE A 351 1.41 -2.33 16.65
CA PHE A 351 1.42 -2.31 18.12
C PHE A 351 0.68 -3.53 18.73
N ASP A 352 1.07 -3.94 19.94
CA ASP A 352 0.57 -5.17 20.59
C ASP A 352 -0.71 -5.01 21.43
N GLY A 353 -1.58 -4.04 21.09
CA GLY A 353 -2.94 -4.01 21.65
C GLY A 353 -3.75 -2.71 21.51
N GLU A 354 -5.06 -2.89 21.32
CA GLU A 354 -6.14 -1.90 21.39
C GLU A 354 -6.15 -1.14 22.75
N VAL A 355 -5.41 -0.03 22.85
CA VAL A 355 -5.42 0.82 24.05
C VAL A 355 -6.68 1.70 24.08
N THR A 356 -7.78 1.14 24.56
CA THR A 356 -9.11 1.81 24.74
C THR A 356 -9.13 2.93 25.82
N SER A 357 -8.07 3.71 25.90
CA SER A 357 -7.81 4.76 26.91
C SER A 357 -7.41 6.10 26.28
N GLY A 358 -7.67 6.32 24.99
CA GLY A 358 -7.41 7.55 24.24
C GLY A 358 -8.67 8.16 23.60
N THR A 359 -8.45 9.20 22.79
CA THR A 359 -9.38 9.62 21.72
C THR A 359 -9.08 8.92 20.41
N ASP A 360 -7.85 8.43 20.27
CA ASP A 360 -7.32 7.72 19.11
C ASP A 360 -7.90 6.30 19.05
N ALA A 361 -8.06 5.78 17.84
CA ALA A 361 -8.45 4.40 17.60
C ALA A 361 -7.20 3.66 17.11
N TYR A 362 -6.56 2.90 18.00
CA TYR A 362 -5.37 2.10 17.69
C TYR A 362 -5.73 0.95 16.72
N THR A 363 -5.72 1.30 15.44
CA THR A 363 -5.95 0.48 14.25
C THR A 363 -4.76 0.69 13.34
N ASN A 364 -3.98 -0.35 13.09
CA ASN A 364 -2.84 -0.26 12.16
C ASN A 364 -3.38 -0.14 10.72
N VAL A 365 -2.91 0.84 9.94
CA VAL A 365 -3.29 1.01 8.52
C VAL A 365 -2.06 0.98 7.60
N PHE A 366 -1.72 -0.21 7.07
CA PHE A 366 -0.50 -0.41 6.30
C PHE A 366 -0.77 -0.66 4.82
N TYR A 367 0.03 -0.02 3.98
CA TYR A 367 0.13 -0.28 2.54
C TYR A 367 1.57 -0.72 2.25
N GLY A 368 1.78 -1.93 1.72
CA GLY A 368 3.10 -2.42 1.30
C GLY A 368 3.59 -1.64 0.08
N GLY A 369 2.79 -1.67 -0.99
CA GLY A 369 2.92 -0.80 -2.16
C GLY A 369 3.39 -1.55 -3.39
N ALA A 370 4.67 -1.92 -3.44
CA ALA A 370 5.18 -2.82 -4.48
C ALA A 370 6.45 -3.55 -4.04
N GLY A 371 6.37 -4.85 -3.80
CA GLY A 371 7.48 -5.57 -3.17
C GLY A 371 7.28 -7.08 -3.07
N ASN A 372 7.59 -7.62 -1.91
CA ASN A 372 7.34 -9.00 -1.46
C ASN A 372 7.30 -8.92 0.07
N ASP A 373 6.24 -8.30 0.57
CA ASP A 373 6.29 -7.52 1.81
C ASP A 373 5.84 -8.36 3.01
N TYR A 374 6.43 -8.10 4.18
CA TYR A 374 6.00 -8.72 5.43
C TYR A 374 5.21 -7.71 6.26
N MET A 375 3.97 -8.05 6.62
CA MET A 375 3.12 -7.24 7.48
C MET A 375 2.55 -8.03 8.65
N ASP A 376 2.51 -7.40 9.82
CA ASP A 376 2.12 -8.02 11.10
C ASP A 376 1.41 -6.97 11.96
N GLY A 377 0.08 -6.92 11.90
CA GLY A 377 -0.74 -5.97 12.68
C GLY A 377 -0.66 -6.22 14.20
N ALA A 378 -0.41 -7.48 14.56
CA ALA A 378 -0.19 -8.02 15.90
C ALA A 378 -1.38 -7.97 16.87
N GLY A 379 -2.15 -6.87 16.92
CA GLY A 379 -3.31 -6.77 17.79
C GLY A 379 -3.94 -5.38 17.85
N GLY A 380 -5.10 -5.27 17.23
CA GLY A 380 -5.89 -4.08 16.99
C GLY A 380 -7.12 -4.52 16.21
N SER A 381 -7.77 -3.62 15.48
CA SER A 381 -8.72 -4.02 14.43
C SER A 381 -8.21 -3.33 13.17
N ASP A 382 -7.43 -4.05 12.37
CA ASP A 382 -6.43 -3.46 11.49
C ASP A 382 -6.86 -3.42 10.01
N SER A 383 -6.07 -2.79 9.15
CA SER A 383 -6.31 -2.66 7.71
C SER A 383 -4.98 -2.72 6.95
N LEU A 384 -4.69 -3.88 6.36
CA LEU A 384 -3.39 -4.23 5.79
C LEU A 384 -3.56 -4.58 4.30
N TYR A 385 -2.84 -3.87 3.42
CA TYR A 385 -2.90 -4.02 1.97
C TYR A 385 -1.50 -4.28 1.39
N GLY A 386 -1.27 -5.39 0.69
CA GLY A 386 0.03 -5.70 0.06
C GLY A 386 0.31 -4.86 -1.19
N ASP A 387 -0.71 -4.74 -2.05
CA ASP A 387 -0.71 -4.09 -3.36
C ASP A 387 0.02 -4.88 -4.49
N GLU A 388 1.23 -4.53 -4.95
CA GLU A 388 1.94 -5.24 -6.04
C GLU A 388 3.08 -6.16 -5.53
N GLY A 389 2.80 -7.41 -5.12
CA GLY A 389 3.82 -8.25 -4.48
C GLY A 389 3.70 -9.78 -4.52
N ASN A 390 4.27 -10.46 -3.52
CA ASN A 390 4.05 -11.87 -3.18
C ASN A 390 4.16 -11.92 -1.65
N ASP A 391 3.11 -11.46 -1.01
CA ASP A 391 3.20 -10.81 0.29
C ASP A 391 2.84 -11.78 1.42
N THR A 392 3.23 -11.42 2.65
CA THR A 392 2.98 -12.22 3.84
C THR A 392 2.36 -11.33 4.90
N ILE A 393 1.05 -11.43 5.05
CA ILE A 393 0.26 -10.52 5.89
C ILE A 393 -0.40 -11.30 7.03
N LEU A 394 -0.14 -10.86 8.25
CA LEU A 394 -0.76 -11.36 9.48
C LEU A 394 -1.58 -10.22 10.08
N GLY A 395 -2.91 -10.38 10.22
CA GLY A 395 -3.76 -9.44 10.96
C GLY A 395 -3.44 -9.52 12.46
N GLY A 396 -3.93 -10.59 13.08
CA GLY A 396 -3.45 -11.11 14.35
C GLY A 396 -4.54 -11.28 15.40
N ALA A 397 -5.13 -10.18 15.88
CA ALA A 397 -5.95 -10.19 17.09
C ALA A 397 -6.94 -9.03 17.24
N GLY A 398 -7.81 -8.86 16.25
CA GLY A 398 -9.13 -8.26 16.41
C GLY A 398 -10.00 -8.61 15.23
N ASN A 399 -10.82 -7.68 14.72
CA ASN A 399 -11.55 -7.90 13.47
C ASN A 399 -10.78 -7.18 12.36
N ASP A 400 -9.96 -7.90 11.61
CA ASP A 400 -8.96 -7.34 10.72
C ASP A 400 -9.44 -7.32 9.26
N LEU A 401 -9.00 -6.32 8.49
CA LEU A 401 -9.15 -6.26 7.04
C LEU A 401 -7.78 -6.51 6.41
N VAL A 402 -7.65 -7.61 5.68
CA VAL A 402 -6.42 -8.04 5.02
C VAL A 402 -6.67 -8.21 3.52
N ALA A 403 -5.87 -7.55 2.69
CA ALA A 403 -5.87 -7.73 1.25
C ALA A 403 -4.44 -8.00 0.77
N GLY A 404 -4.25 -9.05 -0.04
CA GLY A 404 -3.00 -9.29 -0.76
C GLY A 404 -2.83 -8.25 -1.86
N GLY A 405 -3.31 -8.54 -3.06
CA GLY A 405 -3.39 -7.58 -4.16
C GLY A 405 -3.17 -8.23 -5.51
N THR A 406 -1.94 -8.19 -6.02
CA THR A 406 -1.55 -8.89 -7.25
C THR A 406 -0.23 -9.64 -7.02
N GLY A 407 -0.30 -10.95 -6.89
CA GLY A 407 0.80 -11.73 -6.31
C GLY A 407 0.38 -13.16 -5.98
N ASN A 408 1.33 -13.97 -5.51
CA ASN A 408 1.02 -15.26 -4.89
C ASN A 408 1.19 -15.11 -3.36
N ASP A 409 0.10 -14.73 -2.69
CA ASP A 409 0.13 -14.16 -1.35
C ASP A 409 -0.15 -15.17 -0.22
N SER A 410 0.26 -14.81 1.00
CA SER A 410 0.19 -15.65 2.20
C SER A 410 -0.46 -14.87 3.35
N LEU A 411 -1.78 -15.00 3.48
CA LEU A 411 -2.64 -14.19 4.35
C LEU A 411 -3.17 -15.00 5.55
N ASP A 412 -3.11 -14.44 6.76
CA ASP A 412 -3.64 -15.02 8.00
C ASP A 412 -4.37 -13.94 8.82
N GLY A 413 -5.71 -14.00 8.90
CA GLY A 413 -6.52 -13.05 9.69
C GLY A 413 -6.22 -13.17 11.18
N GLY A 414 -6.14 -14.39 11.69
CA GLY A 414 -5.64 -14.71 13.02
C GLY A 414 -6.73 -14.96 14.06
N SER A 415 -7.31 -13.90 14.63
CA SER A 415 -8.27 -14.07 15.74
C SER A 415 -9.25 -12.92 16.04
N GLY A 416 -10.21 -12.73 15.15
CA GLY A 416 -11.53 -12.21 15.52
C GLY A 416 -12.55 -12.55 14.44
N ASN A 417 -13.28 -11.56 13.92
CA ASN A 417 -14.20 -11.76 12.80
C ASN A 417 -13.61 -11.03 11.58
N ASP A 418 -12.76 -11.74 10.85
CA ASP A 418 -11.80 -11.16 9.91
C ASP A 418 -12.35 -11.10 8.48
N THR A 419 -11.82 -10.19 7.66
CA THR A 419 -12.13 -10.07 6.22
C THR A 419 -10.82 -10.16 5.45
N VAL A 420 -10.65 -11.25 4.69
CA VAL A 420 -9.40 -11.55 3.98
C VAL A 420 -9.69 -11.76 2.49
N ASP A 421 -8.97 -11.06 1.62
CA ASP A 421 -9.10 -11.10 0.17
C ASP A 421 -7.70 -11.35 -0.43
N GLY A 422 -7.52 -12.42 -1.20
CA GLY A 422 -6.24 -12.73 -1.87
C GLY A 422 -5.93 -11.71 -2.97
N GLY A 423 -6.56 -11.91 -4.13
CA GLY A 423 -6.52 -10.97 -5.26
C GLY A 423 -6.25 -11.66 -6.59
N ASP A 424 -5.23 -11.18 -7.32
CA ASP A 424 -4.82 -11.70 -8.64
C ASP A 424 -3.54 -12.61 -8.52
N GLY A 425 -3.70 -13.86 -8.10
CA GLY A 425 -2.68 -14.93 -8.23
C GLY A 425 -3.02 -16.21 -7.44
N ASP A 426 -2.13 -17.22 -7.40
CA ASP A 426 -2.44 -18.49 -6.68
C ASP A 426 -2.13 -18.35 -5.17
N ASP A 427 -3.15 -18.07 -4.36
CA ASP A 427 -2.98 -17.55 -2.99
C ASP A 427 -3.14 -18.59 -1.88
N THR A 428 -2.73 -18.23 -0.65
CA THR A 428 -3.01 -18.98 0.58
C THR A 428 -3.69 -18.07 1.60
N VAL A 429 -4.96 -18.37 1.91
CA VAL A 429 -5.85 -17.52 2.71
C VAL A 429 -6.35 -18.27 3.94
N LEU A 430 -5.98 -17.79 5.12
CA LEU A 430 -6.41 -18.32 6.42
C LEU A 430 -7.28 -17.28 7.13
N GLY A 431 -8.45 -17.67 7.62
CA GLY A 431 -9.28 -16.84 8.51
C GLY A 431 -8.71 -16.88 9.91
N GLY A 432 -9.12 -17.88 10.68
CA GLY A 432 -8.45 -18.26 11.92
C GLY A 432 -9.43 -18.66 13.01
N ALA A 433 -10.01 -17.68 13.70
CA ALA A 433 -10.68 -17.90 14.97
C ALA A 433 -11.86 -16.96 15.32
N GLY A 434 -12.76 -16.71 14.36
CA GLY A 434 -14.14 -16.32 14.66
C GLY A 434 -15.08 -16.61 13.49
N ASP A 435 -16.08 -15.75 13.22
CA ASP A 435 -16.95 -15.93 12.05
C ASP A 435 -16.40 -15.05 10.89
N ASP A 436 -15.53 -15.65 10.06
CA ASP A 436 -14.65 -14.93 9.13
C ASP A 436 -15.24 -14.81 7.70
N ALA A 437 -14.70 -13.90 6.89
CA ALA A 437 -15.11 -13.66 5.50
C ALA A 437 -13.88 -13.71 4.56
N LEU A 438 -13.72 -14.83 3.85
CA LEU A 438 -12.57 -15.10 2.99
C LEU A 438 -12.95 -15.09 1.50
N THR A 439 -12.08 -14.52 0.67
CA THR A 439 -12.09 -14.61 -0.78
C THR A 439 -10.70 -14.98 -1.28
N GLY A 440 -10.59 -15.92 -2.23
CA GLY A 440 -9.34 -16.21 -2.92
C GLY A 440 -9.07 -15.13 -3.96
N GLY A 441 -9.85 -15.14 -5.04
CA GLY A 441 -9.87 -14.07 -6.03
C GLY A 441 -9.80 -14.60 -7.45
N ALA A 442 -8.60 -14.64 -8.03
CA ALA A 442 -8.35 -15.02 -9.42
C ALA A 442 -7.06 -15.87 -9.58
N GLY A 443 -7.12 -17.12 -9.12
CA GLY A 443 -5.94 -17.98 -9.04
C GLY A 443 -6.20 -19.50 -9.09
N ASN A 444 -5.70 -20.20 -8.07
CA ASN A 444 -5.84 -21.64 -7.81
C ASN A 444 -5.64 -21.86 -6.30
N ASP A 445 -6.57 -21.33 -5.51
CA ASP A 445 -6.24 -20.79 -4.19
C ASP A 445 -6.40 -21.82 -3.06
N LEU A 446 -5.71 -21.62 -1.94
CA LEU A 446 -5.77 -22.49 -0.76
C LEU A 446 -6.44 -21.76 0.41
N LEU A 447 -7.72 -22.05 0.64
CA LEU A 447 -8.52 -21.38 1.66
C LEU A 447 -8.81 -22.26 2.88
N TYR A 448 -8.72 -21.68 4.08
CA TYR A 448 -9.12 -22.32 5.33
C TYR A 448 -9.76 -21.30 6.29
N GLY A 449 -11.08 -21.39 6.47
CA GLY A 449 -11.85 -20.53 7.38
C GLY A 449 -11.35 -20.57 8.82
N GLY A 450 -11.14 -21.78 9.35
CA GLY A 450 -10.75 -21.94 10.75
C GLY A 450 -11.94 -22.30 11.62
N ALA A 451 -12.18 -21.51 12.67
CA ALA A 451 -12.96 -21.92 13.83
C ALA A 451 -14.13 -20.99 14.20
N GLY A 452 -15.13 -20.87 13.33
CA GLY A 452 -16.45 -20.33 13.70
C GLY A 452 -17.58 -20.69 12.74
N ALA A 453 -18.03 -19.72 11.94
CA ALA A 453 -19.19 -19.81 11.06
C ALA A 453 -18.97 -19.00 9.77
N ASP A 454 -17.93 -19.40 9.05
CA ASP A 454 -17.24 -18.58 8.07
C ASP A 454 -18.01 -18.43 6.74
N THR A 455 -17.69 -17.39 5.97
CA THR A 455 -18.10 -17.26 4.56
C THR A 455 -16.86 -17.35 3.70
N ILE A 456 -16.74 -18.40 2.89
CA ILE A 456 -15.54 -18.68 2.10
C ILE A 456 -15.93 -18.68 0.63
N THR A 457 -15.31 -17.80 -0.16
CA THR A 457 -15.40 -17.78 -1.62
C THR A 457 -14.06 -18.20 -2.22
N GLY A 458 -14.05 -19.11 -3.19
CA GLY A 458 -12.89 -19.34 -4.05
C GLY A 458 -12.66 -18.13 -4.95
N GLY A 459 -13.21 -18.17 -6.16
CA GLY A 459 -13.25 -17.01 -7.06
C GLY A 459 -13.32 -17.40 -8.53
N ALA A 460 -12.24 -17.15 -9.26
CA ALA A 460 -12.05 -17.59 -10.63
C ALA A 460 -10.75 -18.40 -10.69
N GLY A 461 -10.84 -19.73 -10.74
CA GLY A 461 -9.67 -20.57 -10.53
C GLY A 461 -9.94 -22.07 -10.52
N SER A 462 -9.31 -22.77 -9.58
CA SER A 462 -9.52 -24.20 -9.33
C SER A 462 -9.09 -24.49 -7.91
N ASP A 463 -9.94 -24.09 -6.99
CA ASP A 463 -9.53 -23.73 -5.64
C ASP A 463 -9.64 -24.91 -4.68
N THR A 464 -8.91 -24.84 -3.57
CA THR A 464 -8.86 -25.88 -2.55
C THR A 464 -9.28 -25.30 -1.21
N ILE A 465 -10.53 -25.58 -0.82
CA ILE A 465 -11.12 -25.11 0.43
C ILE A 465 -11.05 -26.25 1.46
N VAL A 466 -10.28 -26.04 2.52
CA VAL A 466 -9.96 -27.06 3.54
C VAL A 466 -10.84 -26.86 4.78
N ILE A 467 -11.45 -27.93 5.29
CA ILE A 467 -12.54 -27.84 6.27
C ILE A 467 -12.46 -28.95 7.33
N TYR A 468 -12.54 -28.57 8.61
CA TYR A 468 -12.26 -29.46 9.76
C TYR A 468 -13.47 -29.63 10.69
N ALA A 469 -13.77 -30.90 11.02
CA ALA A 469 -14.95 -31.26 11.81
C ALA A 469 -14.84 -30.83 13.29
N GLY A 470 -15.62 -29.81 13.66
CA GLY A 470 -15.70 -29.26 15.01
C GLY A 470 -15.12 -27.84 15.13
N GLU A 471 -14.61 -27.30 14.03
CA GLU A 471 -14.13 -25.92 13.88
C GLU A 471 -15.06 -25.20 12.87
N SER A 472 -15.26 -25.81 11.70
CA SER A 472 -16.20 -25.46 10.62
C SER A 472 -17.69 -25.67 10.98
N ALA A 473 -18.24 -24.85 11.89
CA ALA A 473 -19.51 -25.10 12.57
C ALA A 473 -20.72 -24.25 12.13
N GLY A 474 -20.63 -23.51 11.02
CA GLY A 474 -21.78 -22.77 10.46
C GLY A 474 -21.70 -22.38 8.99
N ASP A 475 -20.63 -22.80 8.32
CA ASP A 475 -20.00 -22.06 7.23
C ASP A 475 -20.76 -22.11 5.89
N VAL A 476 -20.50 -21.10 5.08
CA VAL A 476 -21.08 -20.88 3.76
C VAL A 476 -19.95 -20.85 2.75
N ILE A 477 -19.77 -21.97 2.04
CA ILE A 477 -18.72 -22.15 1.06
C ILE A 477 -19.29 -21.96 -0.35
N ILE A 478 -18.54 -21.23 -1.18
CA ILE A 478 -18.90 -20.91 -2.56
C ILE A 478 -17.62 -21.06 -3.37
N GLY A 479 -17.52 -22.05 -4.27
CA GLY A 479 -16.41 -22.04 -5.25
C GLY A 479 -16.45 -20.80 -6.14
N ALA A 480 -17.68 -20.38 -6.46
CA ALA A 480 -18.11 -19.47 -7.53
C ALA A 480 -18.13 -20.20 -8.88
N GLU A 481 -18.23 -19.51 -10.01
CA GLU A 481 -18.17 -20.19 -11.31
C GLU A 481 -17.54 -19.28 -12.38
N ASP A 482 -16.53 -19.82 -13.05
CA ASP A 482 -15.74 -19.12 -14.05
C ASP A 482 -16.54 -18.94 -15.36
N ALA A 483 -16.20 -17.91 -16.13
CA ALA A 483 -17.02 -17.46 -17.27
C ALA A 483 -17.07 -18.46 -18.45
N ASP A 484 -16.27 -19.53 -18.41
CA ASP A 484 -16.33 -20.65 -19.35
C ASP A 484 -16.47 -22.06 -18.72
N SER A 485 -16.70 -22.13 -17.40
CA SER A 485 -16.81 -23.35 -16.59
C SER A 485 -15.64 -24.34 -16.82
N SER A 486 -14.41 -23.87 -16.63
CA SER A 486 -13.17 -24.67 -16.72
C SER A 486 -12.42 -24.86 -15.40
N ASP A 487 -13.01 -24.32 -14.34
CA ASP A 487 -12.80 -24.48 -12.90
C ASP A 487 -13.06 -25.91 -12.39
N TYR A 488 -12.50 -26.23 -11.21
CA TYR A 488 -12.56 -27.56 -10.57
C TYR A 488 -12.33 -27.49 -9.05
N ASP A 489 -13.30 -26.99 -8.30
CA ASP A 489 -13.11 -26.67 -6.89
C ASP A 489 -13.17 -27.90 -5.98
N VAL A 490 -12.26 -27.92 -5.01
CA VAL A 490 -11.94 -29.07 -4.17
C VAL A 490 -12.20 -28.74 -2.71
N LEU A 491 -13.22 -29.39 -2.14
CA LEU A 491 -13.58 -29.24 -0.75
C LEU A 491 -12.97 -30.38 0.09
N GLU A 492 -11.84 -30.13 0.75
CA GLU A 492 -11.12 -31.14 1.54
C GLU A 492 -11.71 -31.29 2.95
N LEU A 493 -12.49 -32.37 3.15
CA LEU A 493 -13.22 -32.61 4.39
C LEU A 493 -12.48 -33.52 5.37
N HIS A 494 -12.08 -32.95 6.52
CA HIS A 494 -11.36 -33.64 7.59
C HIS A 494 -12.26 -33.96 8.80
N GLY A 495 -12.87 -35.15 8.81
CA GLY A 495 -13.55 -35.65 10.01
C GLY A 495 -14.53 -36.81 9.80
N ASP A 496 -15.47 -36.93 10.74
CA ASP A 496 -16.61 -37.83 10.65
C ASP A 496 -17.85 -37.02 10.18
N TYR A 497 -18.27 -37.20 8.91
CA TYR A 497 -19.30 -36.38 8.25
C TYR A 497 -20.27 -37.18 7.38
N THR A 498 -21.27 -36.51 6.81
CA THR A 498 -22.15 -37.02 5.75
C THR A 498 -22.53 -35.90 4.79
N VAL A 499 -22.15 -36.02 3.52
CA VAL A 499 -22.47 -35.04 2.48
C VAL A 499 -23.88 -35.28 1.94
N VAL A 500 -24.69 -34.22 1.86
CA VAL A 500 -26.03 -34.20 1.30
C VAL A 500 -26.04 -33.19 0.14
N ARG A 501 -25.79 -33.66 -1.08
CA ARG A 501 -25.87 -32.88 -2.33
C ARG A 501 -27.32 -32.47 -2.62
N ASP A 502 -27.55 -31.33 -3.28
CA ASP A 502 -28.91 -30.96 -3.70
C ASP A 502 -29.43 -31.94 -4.79
N PRO A 503 -30.73 -32.29 -4.83
CA PRO A 503 -31.26 -33.17 -5.87
C PRO A 503 -31.36 -32.56 -7.29
N ASN A 504 -31.13 -31.26 -7.44
CA ASN A 504 -31.32 -30.49 -8.69
C ASN A 504 -30.03 -29.85 -9.20
N ASP A 505 -29.05 -29.71 -8.31
CA ASP A 505 -27.73 -29.09 -8.48
C ASP A 505 -26.74 -30.05 -7.82
N TRP A 506 -25.80 -30.58 -8.60
CA TRP A 506 -24.89 -31.63 -8.12
C TRP A 506 -23.56 -31.06 -7.65
N GLU A 507 -23.25 -29.80 -7.94
CA GLU A 507 -22.12 -29.04 -7.44
C GLU A 507 -22.40 -28.49 -6.02
N SER A 508 -23.67 -28.18 -5.67
CA SER A 508 -24.11 -27.68 -4.35
C SER A 508 -24.58 -28.74 -3.32
N GLY A 509 -24.65 -28.35 -2.05
CA GLY A 509 -25.21 -29.18 -0.97
C GLY A 509 -24.97 -28.70 0.47
N THR A 510 -25.02 -29.64 1.40
CA THR A 510 -24.78 -29.44 2.84
C THR A 510 -24.01 -30.62 3.43
N ILE A 511 -23.00 -30.35 4.23
CA ILE A 511 -22.28 -31.34 5.05
C ILE A 511 -22.96 -31.42 6.41
N LEU A 512 -23.26 -32.64 6.85
CA LEU A 512 -23.77 -32.93 8.19
C LEU A 512 -22.64 -33.52 9.03
N TRP A 513 -22.18 -32.81 10.06
CA TRP A 513 -21.11 -33.25 10.93
C TRP A 513 -21.60 -34.22 12.02
N ALA A 514 -20.71 -35.05 12.56
CA ALA A 514 -21.08 -36.10 13.53
C ALA A 514 -21.60 -35.58 14.89
N ASP A 515 -21.40 -34.30 15.22
CA ASP A 515 -21.98 -33.62 16.38
C ASP A 515 -23.39 -33.04 16.12
N GLY A 516 -23.77 -32.89 14.85
CA GLY A 516 -25.03 -32.31 14.39
C GLY A 516 -24.96 -30.86 13.91
N SER A 517 -23.77 -30.26 13.82
CA SER A 517 -23.53 -29.00 13.10
C SER A 517 -23.55 -29.22 11.57
N THR A 518 -23.54 -28.12 10.80
CA THR A 518 -23.66 -28.17 9.34
C THR A 518 -22.89 -27.06 8.64
N THR A 519 -22.10 -27.42 7.62
CA THR A 519 -21.51 -26.50 6.63
C THR A 519 -22.32 -26.58 5.34
N SER A 520 -22.57 -25.46 4.68
CA SER A 520 -23.19 -25.39 3.35
C SER A 520 -22.14 -25.14 2.27
N PHE A 521 -22.34 -25.70 1.07
CA PHE A 521 -21.46 -25.47 -0.07
C PHE A 521 -22.26 -25.29 -1.36
N GLN A 522 -21.76 -24.43 -2.25
CA GLN A 522 -22.26 -24.21 -3.60
C GLN A 522 -21.07 -24.21 -4.56
N ASN A 523 -21.24 -24.77 -5.76
CA ASN A 523 -20.21 -24.88 -6.80
C ASN A 523 -18.93 -25.57 -6.30
N ILE A 524 -18.92 -26.91 -6.19
CA ILE A 524 -17.81 -27.73 -5.67
C ILE A 524 -17.85 -29.16 -6.27
N GLU A 525 -16.80 -29.64 -6.94
CA GLU A 525 -16.94 -30.81 -7.84
C GLU A 525 -16.55 -32.19 -7.24
N LYS A 526 -15.84 -32.29 -6.09
CA LYS A 526 -15.01 -33.49 -5.77
C LYS A 526 -14.82 -33.87 -4.26
N ILE A 527 -15.08 -35.15 -3.83
CA ILE A 527 -14.87 -35.71 -2.44
C ILE A 527 -14.62 -37.27 -2.42
N ILE A 528 -13.69 -37.86 -1.60
CA ILE A 528 -12.87 -39.08 -1.95
C ILE A 528 -12.41 -40.07 -0.79
N PRO A 529 -12.95 -41.33 -0.59
CA PRO A 529 -11.84 -43.05 0.32
C PRO A 529 -11.20 -44.23 -0.54
N CYS A 530 -10.41 -45.35 -0.26
CA CYS A 530 -9.75 -46.23 0.80
C CYS A 530 -8.25 -46.91 0.64
N PHE A 531 -7.05 -46.25 0.71
CA PHE A 531 -5.62 -46.70 0.96
C PHE A 531 -5.04 -45.73 2.02
N THR A 532 -4.06 -46.03 2.88
CA THR A 532 -3.66 -44.98 3.87
C THR A 532 -3.05 -43.74 3.21
N PRO A 533 -3.32 -42.53 3.76
CA PRO A 533 -2.61 -41.30 3.43
C PRO A 533 -1.09 -41.48 3.31
N GLY A 534 -0.46 -40.70 2.42
CA GLY A 534 0.97 -40.79 2.07
C GLY A 534 1.32 -41.96 1.15
N THR A 535 0.35 -42.55 0.45
CA THR A 535 0.60 -43.62 -0.52
C THR A 535 0.68 -43.05 -1.94
N LEU A 536 1.88 -42.89 -2.48
CA LEU A 536 2.08 -42.37 -3.84
C LEU A 536 1.68 -43.40 -4.90
N ILE A 537 0.70 -43.07 -5.72
CA ILE A 537 0.24 -43.84 -6.87
C ILE A 537 0.86 -43.29 -8.15
N GLU A 538 1.44 -44.15 -8.98
CA GLU A 538 2.01 -43.74 -10.26
C GLU A 538 0.92 -43.30 -11.24
N THR A 539 0.95 -42.04 -11.67
CA THR A 539 0.07 -41.45 -12.69
C THR A 539 0.84 -41.11 -13.96
N ARG A 540 0.14 -40.58 -14.97
CA ARG A 540 0.77 -39.99 -16.16
C ARG A 540 1.70 -38.80 -15.86
N ARG A 541 1.59 -38.23 -14.65
CA ARG A 541 2.42 -37.13 -14.11
C ARG A 541 3.64 -37.62 -13.32
N GLY A 542 3.73 -38.93 -13.04
CA GLY A 542 4.59 -39.52 -12.01
C GLY A 542 3.80 -39.90 -10.75
N PRO A 543 4.46 -40.25 -9.63
CA PRO A 543 3.79 -40.61 -8.39
C PRO A 543 3.08 -39.40 -7.75
N VAL A 544 1.78 -39.55 -7.45
CA VAL A 544 0.87 -38.57 -6.81
C VAL A 544 0.28 -39.25 -5.58
N ALA A 545 0.13 -38.58 -4.44
CA ALA A 545 -0.45 -39.24 -3.26
C ALA A 545 -1.92 -39.61 -3.50
N VAL A 546 -2.42 -40.57 -2.74
CA VAL A 546 -3.69 -41.24 -3.06
C VAL A 546 -4.91 -40.45 -2.58
N GLU A 547 -4.67 -39.57 -1.62
CA GLU A 547 -5.49 -38.42 -1.28
C GLU A 547 -5.65 -37.44 -2.47
N ASP A 548 -4.57 -37.03 -3.15
CA ASP A 548 -4.62 -36.07 -4.26
C ASP A 548 -5.26 -36.59 -5.56
N LEU A 549 -5.56 -37.89 -5.67
CA LEU A 549 -6.14 -38.48 -6.88
C LEU A 549 -7.63 -38.17 -7.06
N ALA A 550 -8.08 -38.01 -8.30
CA ALA A 550 -9.49 -37.77 -8.66
C ALA A 550 -10.12 -38.91 -9.49
N PRO A 551 -11.46 -39.08 -9.47
CA PRO A 551 -12.17 -39.66 -10.61
C PRO A 551 -11.75 -38.96 -11.92
N GLY A 552 -11.59 -39.73 -13.00
CA GLY A 552 -11.01 -39.28 -14.27
C GLY A 552 -9.48 -39.41 -14.34
N ASP A 553 -8.78 -39.34 -13.22
CA ASP A 553 -7.32 -39.23 -13.19
C ASP A 553 -6.63 -40.49 -13.72
N ARG A 554 -5.58 -40.29 -14.53
CA ARG A 554 -4.99 -41.35 -15.36
C ARG A 554 -3.80 -42.01 -14.68
N VAL A 555 -4.13 -42.92 -13.77
CA VAL A 555 -3.19 -43.81 -13.08
C VAL A 555 -2.57 -44.83 -14.05
N LEU A 556 -1.28 -45.13 -13.84
CA LEU A 556 -0.58 -46.19 -14.56
C LEU A 556 -1.09 -47.56 -14.11
N THR A 557 -1.71 -48.29 -15.04
CA THR A 557 -2.04 -49.70 -14.87
C THR A 557 -1.11 -50.58 -15.70
N ARG A 558 -0.91 -51.80 -15.21
CA ARG A 558 -0.02 -52.81 -15.81
C ARG A 558 -0.55 -53.38 -17.12
N ASP A 559 -1.88 -53.47 -17.24
CA ASP A 559 -2.54 -54.27 -18.26
C ASP A 559 -3.11 -53.41 -19.39
N ASN A 560 -3.81 -52.33 -19.03
CA ASN A 560 -4.48 -51.42 -19.97
C ASN A 560 -3.75 -50.08 -20.10
N GLY A 561 -2.60 -49.90 -19.44
CA GLY A 561 -1.82 -48.66 -19.47
C GLY A 561 -2.46 -47.58 -18.61
N TYR A 562 -2.50 -46.33 -19.09
CA TYR A 562 -3.01 -45.21 -18.29
C TYR A 562 -4.54 -45.11 -18.33
N GLN A 563 -5.23 -45.61 -17.30
CA GLN A 563 -6.69 -45.68 -17.22
C GLN A 563 -7.29 -44.61 -16.30
N PRO A 564 -8.47 -44.06 -16.64
CA PRO A 564 -9.15 -43.09 -15.80
C PRO A 564 -9.80 -43.80 -14.60
N ILE A 565 -9.62 -43.24 -13.41
CA ILE A 565 -10.43 -43.61 -12.24
C ILE A 565 -11.89 -43.22 -12.50
N ARG A 566 -12.84 -43.82 -11.77
CA ARG A 566 -14.29 -43.58 -11.88
C ARG A 566 -14.97 -43.28 -10.56
N TRP A 567 -14.39 -43.75 -9.46
CA TRP A 567 -14.78 -43.42 -8.10
C TRP A 567 -13.57 -43.61 -7.20
N ILE A 568 -13.51 -42.80 -6.18
CA ILE A 568 -12.66 -42.93 -5.00
C ILE A 568 -13.60 -42.54 -3.88
N GLY A 569 -13.69 -43.31 -2.81
CA GLY A 569 -14.60 -42.98 -1.71
C GLY A 569 -14.02 -43.25 -0.19
N GLN A 570 -13.35 -41.91 1.51
CA GLN A 570 -12.76 -41.62 2.88
C GLN A 570 -13.34 -42.31 4.15
N ARG A 571 -12.51 -43.12 4.82
CA ARG A 571 -12.96 -43.94 5.96
C ARG A 571 -11.91 -43.96 7.05
N ALA A 572 -12.05 -43.01 7.96
CA ALA A 572 -11.50 -43.15 9.29
C ALA A 572 -12.15 -44.36 10.01
N LEU A 573 -11.33 -45.11 10.73
CA LEU A 573 -11.74 -46.14 11.68
C LEU A 573 -11.19 -45.76 13.06
N GLY A 574 -12.10 -45.60 14.03
CA GLY A 574 -11.74 -45.16 15.38
C GLY A 574 -11.17 -46.26 16.28
N PRO A 575 -10.78 -45.93 17.53
CA PRO A 575 -10.30 -46.92 18.49
C PRO A 575 -11.37 -47.97 18.82
N ALA A 576 -12.64 -47.56 18.85
CA ALA A 576 -13.77 -48.47 19.06
C ALA A 576 -13.93 -49.47 17.89
N ASP A 577 -13.82 -48.99 16.64
CA ASP A 577 -13.89 -49.84 15.45
C ASP A 577 -12.77 -50.87 15.44
N LEU A 578 -11.53 -50.43 15.68
CA LEU A 578 -10.36 -51.30 15.63
C LEU A 578 -10.28 -52.28 16.82
N VAL A 579 -10.98 -52.01 17.92
CA VAL A 579 -11.18 -52.97 19.03
C VAL A 579 -12.28 -53.99 18.73
N LEU A 580 -13.39 -53.58 18.08
CA LEU A 580 -14.48 -54.48 17.69
C LEU A 580 -14.17 -55.29 16.42
N ARG A 581 -13.33 -54.73 15.55
CA ARG A 581 -12.94 -55.27 14.24
C ARG A 581 -11.40 -55.29 14.10
N PRO A 582 -10.66 -55.97 15.00
CA PRO A 582 -9.19 -56.01 14.97
C PRO A 582 -8.63 -56.69 13.70
N GLN A 583 -9.47 -57.37 12.92
CA GLN A 583 -9.13 -57.83 11.58
C GLN A 583 -8.92 -56.70 10.56
N LEU A 584 -9.25 -55.44 10.85
CA LEU A 584 -9.05 -54.27 9.97
C LEU A 584 -7.76 -53.47 10.27
N GLN A 585 -7.04 -53.81 11.34
CA GLN A 585 -5.74 -53.20 11.69
C GLN A 585 -4.72 -53.36 10.52
N PRO A 586 -4.12 -52.28 10.00
CA PRO A 586 -3.42 -52.29 8.71
C PRO A 586 -2.16 -53.17 8.66
N VAL A 587 -1.68 -53.45 7.44
CA VAL A 587 -0.41 -54.13 7.19
C VAL A 587 0.58 -53.15 6.59
N ARG A 588 1.76 -53.03 7.23
CA ARG A 588 2.93 -52.34 6.68
C ARG A 588 3.78 -53.34 5.90
N ILE A 589 4.05 -53.02 4.66
CA ILE A 589 5.01 -53.65 3.77
C ILE A 589 6.18 -52.67 3.67
N ALA A 590 7.29 -52.97 4.33
CA ALA A 590 8.44 -52.09 4.32
C ALA A 590 9.14 -52.07 2.94
N ARG A 591 9.88 -51.00 2.68
CA ARG A 591 10.72 -50.83 1.48
C ARG A 591 11.54 -52.10 1.17
N GLY A 592 11.44 -52.60 -0.06
CA GLY A 592 12.16 -53.79 -0.53
C GLY A 592 11.73 -55.13 0.09
N ALA A 593 10.54 -55.22 0.69
CA ALA A 593 10.05 -56.45 1.33
C ALA A 593 9.35 -57.44 0.38
N LEU A 594 8.98 -57.04 -0.85
CA LEU A 594 8.35 -57.89 -1.86
C LEU A 594 9.36 -58.36 -2.92
N SER A 595 10.21 -57.46 -3.39
CA SER A 595 11.33 -57.73 -4.29
C SER A 595 12.53 -56.87 -3.90
N ALA A 596 13.69 -57.05 -4.54
CA ALA A 596 14.93 -56.36 -4.16
C ALA A 596 14.84 -54.82 -4.13
N ASN A 597 13.88 -54.23 -4.86
CA ASN A 597 13.62 -52.78 -4.89
C ASN A 597 12.14 -52.42 -4.60
N GLU A 598 11.23 -53.38 -4.37
CA GLU A 598 9.78 -53.11 -4.23
C GLU A 598 9.22 -53.52 -2.86
N PRO A 599 8.33 -52.71 -2.24
CA PRO A 599 7.99 -51.33 -2.61
C PRO A 599 9.20 -50.40 -2.49
N GLU A 600 9.18 -49.29 -3.24
CA GLU A 600 10.26 -48.30 -3.31
C GLU A 600 10.27 -47.35 -2.10
N ALA A 601 9.12 -47.18 -1.45
CA ALA A 601 8.97 -46.63 -0.10
C ALA A 601 8.23 -47.65 0.80
N ASP A 602 7.91 -47.30 2.03
CA ASP A 602 7.02 -48.13 2.85
C ASP A 602 5.58 -48.01 2.35
N LEU A 603 4.86 -49.12 2.25
CA LEU A 603 3.45 -49.16 1.82
C LEU A 603 2.58 -49.67 2.98
N ILE A 604 1.55 -48.89 3.36
CA ILE A 604 0.61 -49.25 4.43
C ILE A 604 -0.78 -49.40 3.82
N VAL A 605 -1.36 -50.59 3.95
CA VAL A 605 -2.58 -50.99 3.24
C VAL A 605 -3.54 -51.78 4.12
N SER A 606 -4.80 -51.84 3.70
CA SER A 606 -5.80 -52.72 4.32
C SER A 606 -5.40 -54.19 4.17
N PRO A 607 -5.70 -55.07 5.16
CA PRO A 607 -5.17 -56.43 5.22
C PRO A 607 -5.45 -57.34 4.00
N GLN A 608 -6.55 -57.14 3.29
CA GLN A 608 -6.93 -57.91 2.10
C GLN A 608 -6.50 -57.28 0.76
N HIS A 609 -5.94 -56.07 0.77
CA HIS A 609 -5.38 -55.39 -0.41
C HIS A 609 -4.33 -56.30 -1.10
N ARG A 610 -4.39 -56.41 -2.44
CA ARG A 610 -3.70 -57.47 -3.20
C ARG A 610 -2.48 -56.94 -3.94
N MET A 611 -1.30 -57.24 -3.41
CA MET A 611 -0.04 -56.99 -4.10
C MET A 611 0.20 -57.99 -5.23
N LEU A 612 0.86 -57.55 -6.29
CA LEU A 612 1.35 -58.40 -7.36
C LEU A 612 2.71 -59.02 -7.00
N LEU A 613 2.89 -60.31 -7.28
CA LEU A 613 4.17 -61.02 -7.23
C LEU A 613 4.46 -61.61 -8.62
N SER A 614 5.70 -61.53 -9.08
CA SER A 614 6.11 -61.99 -10.42
C SER A 614 7.45 -62.73 -10.43
N GLY A 615 7.76 -63.39 -11.55
CA GLY A 615 9.07 -63.99 -11.81
C GLY A 615 9.07 -65.52 -11.88
N SER A 616 10.23 -66.11 -12.18
CA SER A 616 10.34 -67.53 -12.59
C SER A 616 9.90 -68.56 -11.54
N ARG A 617 9.83 -68.20 -10.25
CA ARG A 617 9.21 -69.05 -9.21
C ARG A 617 7.69 -69.17 -9.39
N ALA A 618 7.00 -68.13 -9.85
CA ALA A 618 5.56 -68.17 -10.10
C ALA A 618 5.25 -69.15 -11.24
N GLU A 619 5.94 -69.00 -12.36
CA GLU A 619 5.80 -69.86 -13.54
C GLU A 619 6.12 -71.33 -13.20
N LEU A 620 7.21 -71.57 -12.46
CA LEU A 620 7.65 -72.92 -12.09
C LEU A 620 6.69 -73.65 -11.14
N PHE A 621 6.06 -72.94 -10.20
CA PHE A 621 5.22 -73.57 -9.16
C PHE A 621 3.72 -73.52 -9.45
N PHE A 622 3.24 -72.54 -10.22
CA PHE A 622 1.82 -72.32 -10.46
C PHE A 622 1.43 -72.29 -11.95
N GLY A 623 2.41 -72.30 -12.87
CA GLY A 623 2.19 -72.25 -14.32
C GLY A 623 1.95 -70.84 -14.88
N GLU A 624 1.86 -69.82 -14.01
CA GLU A 624 1.58 -68.43 -14.36
C GLU A 624 2.78 -67.53 -14.01
N PRO A 625 3.23 -66.61 -14.88
CA PRO A 625 4.39 -65.76 -14.62
C PRO A 625 4.13 -64.66 -13.58
N GLU A 626 2.86 -64.35 -13.32
CA GLU A 626 2.41 -63.31 -12.39
C GLU A 626 1.20 -63.79 -11.57
N VAL A 627 1.22 -63.51 -10.27
CA VAL A 627 0.25 -64.03 -9.29
C VAL A 627 -0.05 -62.98 -8.22
N LEU A 628 -1.27 -62.96 -7.67
CA LEU A 628 -1.69 -61.99 -6.65
C LEU A 628 -1.62 -62.57 -5.23
N ALA A 629 -1.25 -61.73 -4.26
CA ALA A 629 -1.21 -62.09 -2.85
C ALA A 629 -1.76 -60.96 -1.96
N ALA A 630 -2.76 -61.27 -1.12
CA ALA A 630 -3.25 -60.35 -0.10
C ALA A 630 -2.15 -60.03 0.93
N ALA A 631 -2.04 -58.78 1.36
CA ALA A 631 -1.02 -58.32 2.31
C ALA A 631 -0.94 -59.20 3.58
N LEU A 632 -2.10 -59.57 4.15
CA LEU A 632 -2.19 -60.45 5.33
C LEU A 632 -1.58 -61.86 5.11
N HIS A 633 -1.56 -62.39 3.89
CA HIS A 633 -0.93 -63.68 3.58
C HIS A 633 0.61 -63.63 3.59
N MET A 634 1.19 -62.43 3.59
CA MET A 634 2.64 -62.21 3.60
C MET A 634 3.19 -61.79 4.97
N VAL A 635 2.32 -61.48 5.95
CA VAL A 635 2.71 -61.10 7.32
C VAL A 635 3.54 -62.21 7.98
N GLY A 636 4.64 -61.80 8.62
CA GLY A 636 5.63 -62.72 9.20
C GLY A 636 6.79 -63.07 8.25
N ARG A 637 6.81 -62.47 7.05
CA ARG A 637 8.05 -62.32 6.26
C ARG A 637 8.90 -61.15 6.81
N PRO A 638 10.22 -61.15 6.56
CA PRO A 638 11.04 -59.97 6.84
C PRO A 638 10.44 -58.72 6.17
N GLY A 639 10.32 -57.62 6.91
CA GLY A 639 9.75 -56.36 6.42
C GLY A 639 8.22 -56.31 6.30
N ILE A 640 7.47 -57.41 6.53
CA ILE A 640 6.00 -57.40 6.38
C ILE A 640 5.32 -57.72 7.72
N THR A 641 4.72 -56.67 8.30
CA THR A 641 4.19 -56.70 9.66
C THR A 641 2.80 -56.08 9.74
N ARG A 642 1.90 -56.73 10.49
CA ARG A 642 0.66 -56.10 10.91
C ARG A 642 0.96 -55.00 11.93
N LEU A 643 0.41 -53.81 11.74
CA LEU A 643 0.48 -52.71 12.70
C LEU A 643 -0.62 -52.86 13.77
N THR A 644 -0.47 -52.09 14.85
CA THR A 644 -1.53 -51.87 15.85
C THR A 644 -1.62 -50.37 16.10
N CYS A 645 -2.54 -49.69 15.42
CA CYS A 645 -2.81 -48.27 15.59
C CYS A 645 -4.11 -48.02 16.38
N ALA A 646 -4.28 -46.81 16.90
CA ALA A 646 -5.50 -46.39 17.58
C ALA A 646 -6.56 -45.84 16.60
N ARG A 647 -6.13 -45.28 15.47
CA ARG A 647 -6.96 -44.87 14.33
C ARG A 647 -6.27 -45.28 13.02
N VAL A 648 -7.02 -45.46 11.94
CA VAL A 648 -6.50 -45.53 10.56
C VAL A 648 -7.51 -44.93 9.60
N THR A 649 -7.04 -44.21 8.59
CA THR A 649 -7.82 -43.61 7.51
C THR A 649 -7.37 -44.19 6.18
N TYR A 650 -8.22 -44.13 5.15
CA TYR A 650 -7.95 -44.75 3.86
C TYR A 650 -8.61 -43.94 2.66
N LEU A 651 -7.90 -43.64 1.52
CA LEU A 651 -8.26 -43.08 0.15
C LEU A 651 -7.81 -43.95 -1.11
N HIS A 652 -8.63 -44.41 -2.10
CA HIS A 652 -8.40 -45.57 -3.05
C HIS A 652 -9.48 -45.83 -4.13
N LEU A 653 -9.04 -46.41 -5.23
CA LEU A 653 -9.55 -46.17 -6.57
C LEU A 653 -10.43 -47.32 -7.14
N LEU A 654 -11.47 -46.94 -7.88
CA LEU A 654 -12.36 -47.77 -8.70
C LEU A 654 -12.25 -47.34 -10.17
N PHE A 655 -12.14 -48.28 -11.11
CA PHE A 655 -11.97 -48.05 -12.56
C PHE A 655 -13.08 -48.73 -13.38
N ASP A 656 -13.17 -48.42 -14.69
CA ASP A 656 -14.09 -49.09 -15.64
C ASP A 656 -13.88 -50.62 -15.71
N SER A 657 -12.62 -51.05 -15.54
CA SER A 657 -12.13 -52.42 -15.69
C SER A 657 -11.18 -52.79 -14.54
N HIS A 658 -10.79 -54.07 -14.44
CA HIS A 658 -9.88 -54.56 -13.41
C HIS A 658 -8.44 -54.16 -13.74
N GLU A 659 -7.85 -53.34 -12.87
CA GLU A 659 -6.53 -52.77 -13.10
C GLU A 659 -5.54 -53.16 -12.00
N ILE A 660 -4.28 -53.40 -12.39
CA ILE A 660 -3.15 -53.46 -11.47
C ILE A 660 -2.39 -52.14 -11.56
N ILE A 661 -2.64 -51.27 -10.60
CA ILE A 661 -2.01 -49.94 -10.44
C ILE A 661 -0.63 -50.07 -9.75
N ARG A 662 0.10 -48.97 -9.63
CA ARG A 662 1.42 -48.95 -8.95
C ARG A 662 1.40 -47.98 -7.77
N ALA A 663 1.70 -48.46 -6.56
CA ALA A 663 1.61 -47.73 -5.30
C ALA A 663 2.92 -47.87 -4.49
N ASN A 664 3.51 -46.74 -4.07
CA ASN A 664 4.86 -46.62 -3.51
C ASN A 664 5.88 -47.51 -4.26
N GLY A 665 5.83 -47.48 -5.59
CA GLY A 665 6.68 -48.26 -6.52
C GLY A 665 6.32 -49.74 -6.69
N ALA A 666 5.47 -50.33 -5.85
CA ALA A 666 5.02 -51.73 -6.00
C ALA A 666 3.72 -51.84 -6.81
N TRP A 667 3.58 -52.90 -7.60
CA TRP A 667 2.35 -53.18 -8.33
C TRP A 667 1.29 -53.79 -7.41
N THR A 668 0.09 -53.21 -7.41
CA THR A 668 -1.03 -53.58 -6.54
C THR A 668 -2.37 -53.45 -7.27
N GLU A 669 -3.41 -54.10 -6.75
CA GLU A 669 -4.72 -54.19 -7.39
C GLU A 669 -5.65 -53.02 -7.00
N SER A 670 -6.45 -52.53 -7.96
CA SER A 670 -7.54 -51.59 -7.73
C SER A 670 -8.93 -52.26 -7.74
N TYR A 671 -9.99 -51.47 -7.63
CA TYR A 671 -11.37 -51.95 -7.69
C TYR A 671 -12.03 -51.65 -9.06
N GLN A 672 -13.12 -52.37 -9.37
CA GLN A 672 -14.03 -52.11 -10.50
C GLN A 672 -15.47 -52.37 -10.02
N PRO A 673 -16.51 -51.72 -10.57
CA PRO A 673 -17.86 -51.81 -10.03
C PRO A 673 -18.53 -53.16 -10.28
N GLY A 674 -19.75 -53.30 -9.74
CA GLY A 674 -20.72 -54.29 -10.19
C GLY A 674 -20.71 -55.65 -9.47
N LYS A 675 -21.90 -56.23 -9.43
CA LYS A 675 -22.25 -57.51 -8.77
C LYS A 675 -21.41 -58.71 -9.21
N ALA A 676 -20.88 -58.71 -10.44
CA ALA A 676 -20.00 -59.76 -10.95
C ALA A 676 -18.62 -59.72 -10.25
N THR A 677 -18.04 -58.54 -10.08
CA THR A 677 -16.75 -58.32 -9.42
C THR A 677 -16.81 -58.75 -7.95
N LEU A 678 -17.80 -58.24 -7.22
CA LEU A 678 -18.08 -58.68 -5.85
C LEU A 678 -18.29 -60.20 -5.79
N GLY A 679 -19.08 -60.77 -6.70
CA GLY A 679 -19.34 -62.21 -6.79
C GLY A 679 -18.09 -63.07 -7.04
N ALA A 680 -17.07 -62.54 -7.72
CA ALA A 680 -15.81 -63.24 -8.02
C ALA A 680 -14.77 -63.17 -6.88
N MET A 681 -14.83 -62.16 -6.00
CA MET A 681 -13.95 -62.07 -4.83
C MET A 681 -14.17 -63.23 -3.84
N SER A 682 -13.14 -63.60 -3.09
CA SER A 682 -13.30 -64.55 -1.98
C SER A 682 -14.08 -63.92 -0.81
N ASP A 683 -14.80 -64.74 -0.06
CA ASP A 683 -15.68 -64.25 1.02
C ASP A 683 -14.97 -63.36 2.07
N PRO A 684 -13.70 -63.60 2.47
CA PRO A 684 -12.96 -62.68 3.36
C PRO A 684 -12.67 -61.31 2.73
N GLN A 685 -12.34 -61.27 1.44
CA GLN A 685 -12.07 -60.02 0.71
C GLN A 685 -13.35 -59.21 0.52
N ARG A 686 -14.43 -59.87 0.07
CA ARG A 686 -15.75 -59.26 -0.07
C ARG A 686 -16.27 -58.73 1.26
N LYS A 687 -16.02 -59.44 2.37
CA LYS A 687 -16.39 -58.94 3.70
C LYS A 687 -15.53 -57.77 4.16
N GLU A 688 -14.21 -57.78 3.95
CA GLU A 688 -13.39 -56.64 4.35
C GLU A 688 -13.77 -55.37 3.59
N ILE A 689 -13.87 -55.42 2.25
CA ILE A 689 -14.19 -54.21 1.48
C ILE A 689 -15.59 -53.67 1.80
N LEU A 690 -16.58 -54.51 2.11
CA LEU A 690 -17.92 -54.05 2.52
C LEU A 690 -18.06 -53.72 4.02
N ASP A 691 -17.13 -54.16 4.88
CA ASP A 691 -17.05 -53.71 6.27
C ASP A 691 -16.45 -52.30 6.40
N ILE A 692 -15.77 -51.83 5.34
CA ILE A 692 -15.19 -50.48 5.23
C ILE A 692 -16.05 -49.60 4.26
N PHE A 693 -16.56 -50.16 3.14
CA PHE A 693 -17.47 -49.53 2.16
C PHE A 693 -18.80 -50.28 2.00
N PRO A 694 -19.76 -50.10 2.90
CA PRO A 694 -21.11 -50.65 2.72
C PRO A 694 -21.78 -50.18 1.41
N GLU A 695 -21.50 -48.97 0.94
CA GLU A 695 -22.08 -48.34 -0.26
C GLU A 695 -21.76 -49.07 -1.57
N LEU A 696 -20.60 -49.74 -1.66
CA LEU A 696 -20.22 -50.54 -2.83
C LEU A 696 -21.16 -51.75 -3.06
N ALA A 697 -22.05 -52.06 -2.12
CA ALA A 697 -23.07 -53.10 -2.27
C ALA A 697 -24.23 -52.71 -3.22
N GLU A 698 -24.45 -51.41 -3.49
CA GLU A 698 -25.66 -50.91 -4.19
C GLU A 698 -25.40 -50.48 -5.64
N ILE A 699 -24.15 -50.43 -6.09
CA ILE A 699 -23.77 -50.04 -7.46
C ILE A 699 -24.20 -51.11 -8.48
N GLU A 700 -25.08 -50.74 -9.42
CA GLU A 700 -25.50 -51.61 -10.54
C GLU A 700 -24.36 -51.86 -11.54
N ALA A 701 -24.55 -52.84 -12.45
CA ALA A 701 -23.46 -53.43 -13.22
C ALA A 701 -23.51 -53.11 -14.72
N GLU A 702 -22.41 -52.54 -15.23
CA GLU A 702 -22.10 -52.63 -16.66
C GLU A 702 -21.52 -54.01 -17.04
N ASN A 703 -21.30 -54.25 -18.33
CA ASN A 703 -21.07 -55.60 -18.86
C ASN A 703 -19.69 -56.16 -18.49
N GLY A 704 -19.65 -57.46 -18.16
CA GLY A 704 -18.53 -58.06 -17.43
C GLY A 704 -17.22 -58.19 -18.20
N TRP A 705 -16.15 -57.64 -17.60
CA TRP A 705 -14.76 -57.79 -18.00
C TRP A 705 -14.13 -59.09 -17.47
N ALA A 706 -13.01 -59.50 -18.07
CA ALA A 706 -12.29 -60.73 -17.72
C ALA A 706 -10.78 -60.51 -17.58
N ALA A 707 -10.36 -59.96 -16.44
CA ALA A 707 -8.98 -60.02 -15.96
C ALA A 707 -9.00 -60.42 -14.47
N ALA A 708 -8.22 -61.46 -14.13
CA ALA A 708 -7.96 -61.88 -12.75
C ALA A 708 -6.75 -62.82 -12.75
N ARG A 709 -5.60 -62.33 -12.27
CA ARG A 709 -4.40 -63.16 -12.08
C ARG A 709 -4.66 -64.19 -10.97
N LEU A 710 -3.98 -65.34 -11.04
CA LEU A 710 -4.12 -66.40 -10.06
C LEU A 710 -3.77 -65.88 -8.65
N SER A 711 -4.78 -65.83 -7.78
CA SER A 711 -4.63 -65.36 -6.40
C SER A 711 -4.22 -66.49 -5.47
N LEU A 712 -3.06 -66.35 -4.83
CA LEU A 712 -2.45 -67.39 -4.01
C LEU A 712 -3.00 -67.43 -2.57
N LYS A 713 -3.24 -68.66 -2.07
CA LYS A 713 -3.57 -68.93 -0.68
C LYS A 713 -2.31 -68.82 0.19
N ALA A 714 -2.48 -68.58 1.49
CA ALA A 714 -1.37 -68.39 2.45
C ALA A 714 -0.34 -69.53 2.57
N HIS A 715 -0.53 -70.69 1.94
CA HIS A 715 0.51 -71.73 1.84
C HIS A 715 1.23 -71.74 0.48
N GLU A 716 0.55 -71.31 -0.59
CA GLU A 716 1.11 -71.10 -1.93
C GLU A 716 2.03 -69.85 -1.92
N VAL A 717 1.62 -68.76 -1.27
CA VAL A 717 2.47 -67.57 -0.99
C VAL A 717 3.75 -67.94 -0.20
N ARG A 718 3.67 -68.96 0.67
CA ARG A 718 4.83 -69.45 1.42
C ARG A 718 5.84 -70.23 0.57
N LEU A 719 5.39 -70.89 -0.50
CA LEU A 719 6.25 -71.50 -1.51
C LEU A 719 6.86 -70.45 -2.45
N MET A 720 6.04 -69.48 -2.91
CA MET A 720 6.46 -68.40 -3.81
C MET A 720 7.61 -67.58 -3.21
N LEU A 721 7.42 -67.04 -2.00
CA LEU A 721 8.40 -66.19 -1.32
C LEU A 721 9.42 -66.97 -0.48
N ALA A 722 9.55 -68.29 -0.68
CA ALA A 722 10.67 -69.03 -0.07
C ALA A 722 12.01 -68.49 -0.62
N ALA A 723 13.06 -68.51 0.21
CA ALA A 723 14.43 -68.21 -0.25
C ALA A 723 14.90 -69.26 -1.26
#